data_AF-A0A9N9LAS0-F1
#
_entry.id   AF-A0A9N9LAS0-F1
#
_cell.length_a   1.000
_cell.length_b   1.000
_cell.length_c   1.000
_cell.angle_alpha   90.00
_cell.angle_beta   90.00
_cell.angle_gamma   90.00
#
_symmetry.space_group_name_H-M   'P 1'
#
loop_
_entity.id
_entity.type
_entity.pdbx_description
1 polymer ?
#
loop_
_entity_poly.entity_id
_entity_poly.type
_entity_poly.pdbx_seq_one_letter_code
_entity_poly.pdbx_strand_id
1 'polypeptide(L)'
;MPPKPPTPPPHSVDNLSVVNSIQQLPRRVVNVQPHSRTRTPVVLHTETIKHESDNEDRGRNRNICQQTRVASSSPLVNREESPATVNSNNHRVPSPPRRRNLRRAPSLPSPNSHYEVNLQRHQLPLDMNPFAPLGSTSSNNYPLYPSPRLGELSKPFHHLDLDPSLSSRDEYHNDLSVYGNPRVELPEYQAPRHIVGSPPSPVYTATTRDIEKRAHRERNNPQSVPRPWFQAAVPYTSAGFISGISRPPTSISPRVMSYQYQALQDLEFRLVKILPKTAEQTVRCEIIHASLIYPPQYAAISYTWGDASDTRKIELNGFPLSIGANLHGALYAVGEKTGDTLVWVDALCIDQQNTNEKTIQIPLMAQIYSRADFVAVWLGPEDDDSDAAIDLLRRLHRISEKANHPSRISSLISSQAEKGELAAVVSLFEREYWSRLWVVQEIYNAKHIAVYCGSKRTSWQVYQHASKTFRQHKADIEYHFPGGRRDRRRNTHLNKFSYSQVLAFQGPSSLSNIEYLDEGSLLDVLRACRNKMASKPQDKLFGILGILPPETRDLFRPDESRSVKDVYMEIVDYLVTTTRSLDVICDAIHFPAHTSSETLPSYVPDWSHIPSVAALGQTYKFSASGNRRSKHQFNERKNKIEFEAIYIDTIGIHGIAVGTLCTLADYLMAFIHWRALLLGSIQNESKEVRLSVQGAFCNVLSLGQIPAQFGDPAEWSAFCYHMFASLLRERLPCLQLDDELLGYSETTTDPSERRESLQTHLGSKMMGRCFFRTEDGMIGMGSGAMIPGDIVVVPLGCSTPVLLREEGTTGEYRFVGDVYLNEYMHGRAVAEVVHGKREVMKYLLH
;
A
#
# COMPACT_ATOMS: atom_id res chain seq x y z
N MET A 1 -18.08 -49.43 47.57
CA MET A 1 -17.33 -50.52 48.24
C MET A 1 -15.92 -50.57 47.64
N PRO A 2 -14.87 -50.99 48.37
CA PRO A 2 -14.76 -51.23 49.82
C PRO A 2 -13.76 -50.18 50.43
N PRO A 3 -12.83 -50.40 51.40
CA PRO A 3 -12.56 -49.36 52.43
C PRO A 3 -11.09 -48.98 52.74
N LYS A 4 -10.89 -47.99 53.65
CA LYS A 4 -9.69 -47.80 54.50
C LYS A 4 -9.66 -48.88 55.62
N PRO A 5 -8.53 -49.26 56.26
CA PRO A 5 -7.76 -48.41 57.22
C PRO A 5 -6.26 -48.85 57.38
N PRO A 6 -5.54 -48.71 58.53
CA PRO A 6 -5.38 -47.58 59.48
C PRO A 6 -3.90 -47.12 59.74
N THR A 7 -3.84 -45.92 60.35
CA THR A 7 -2.89 -45.31 61.33
C THR A 7 -2.49 -46.18 62.58
N PRO A 8 -1.72 -45.71 63.62
CA PRO A 8 -1.03 -44.42 63.87
C PRO A 8 0.50 -44.45 64.30
N PRO A 9 0.99 -44.12 65.55
CA PRO A 9 1.95 -43.00 65.82
C PRO A 9 3.17 -43.45 66.71
N PRO A 10 3.80 -42.70 67.68
CA PRO A 10 3.74 -41.27 68.09
C PRO A 10 5.08 -40.56 68.54
N HIS A 11 4.93 -39.28 68.97
CA HIS A 11 5.74 -38.50 69.94
C HIS A 11 7.09 -37.87 69.55
N SER A 12 7.59 -36.81 70.23
CA SER A 12 7.06 -35.43 70.53
C SER A 12 8.00 -34.69 71.53
N VAL A 13 7.70 -33.41 71.83
CA VAL A 13 8.29 -32.54 72.89
C VAL A 13 9.60 -31.82 72.52
N ASP A 14 9.82 -30.51 72.75
CA ASP A 14 9.08 -29.22 72.58
C ASP A 14 10.17 -28.10 72.84
N ASN A 15 10.04 -26.87 73.39
CA ASN A 15 8.95 -25.97 73.84
C ASN A 15 9.47 -24.50 74.00
N LEU A 16 8.54 -23.54 74.18
CA LEU A 16 8.72 -22.16 74.73
C LEU A 16 9.57 -21.15 73.92
N SER A 17 9.25 -19.85 73.85
CA SER A 17 8.31 -18.99 74.61
C SER A 17 7.96 -17.69 73.81
N VAL A 18 6.97 -16.81 74.10
CA VAL A 18 5.73 -16.82 74.93
C VAL A 18 4.92 -15.51 74.66
N VAL A 19 3.57 -15.58 74.62
CA VAL A 19 2.55 -14.51 74.91
C VAL A 19 2.67 -13.13 74.21
N ASN A 20 1.68 -12.59 73.47
CA ASN A 20 0.25 -12.94 73.21
C ASN A 20 -0.11 -12.51 71.75
N SER A 21 -1.33 -12.29 71.22
CA SER A 21 -2.74 -12.19 71.64
C SER A 21 -3.62 -12.52 70.38
N ILE A 22 -4.86 -13.03 70.37
CA ILE A 22 -6.15 -12.61 70.99
C ILE A 22 -6.62 -11.23 70.46
N GLN A 23 -7.72 -11.05 69.72
CA GLN A 23 -8.76 -11.93 69.13
C GLN A 23 -9.43 -11.15 67.92
N GLN A 24 -10.53 -11.48 67.23
CA GLN A 24 -11.72 -12.35 67.40
C GLN A 24 -12.04 -13.15 66.09
N LEU A 25 -13.30 -13.59 65.90
CA LEU A 25 -13.91 -14.41 64.83
C LEU A 25 -15.40 -13.98 64.67
N PRO A 26 -16.28 -14.54 63.78
CA PRO A 26 -16.14 -15.69 62.86
C PRO A 26 -16.66 -15.46 61.40
N ARG A 27 -16.62 -16.52 60.57
CA ARG A 27 -17.33 -16.63 59.27
C ARG A 27 -18.77 -17.14 59.45
N ARG A 28 -19.67 -16.86 58.49
CA ARG A 28 -20.83 -17.72 58.17
C ARG A 28 -21.14 -17.75 56.67
N VAL A 29 -21.92 -18.75 56.24
CA VAL A 29 -22.10 -19.18 54.83
C VAL A 29 -23.50 -18.87 54.31
N VAL A 30 -23.61 -18.45 53.06
CA VAL A 30 -24.80 -18.61 52.21
C VAL A 30 -24.36 -19.03 50.81
N ASN A 31 -25.15 -19.88 50.14
CA ASN A 31 -24.88 -20.47 48.83
C ASN A 31 -26.03 -20.14 47.86
N VAL A 32 -25.76 -19.56 46.68
CA VAL A 32 -26.78 -19.19 45.68
C VAL A 32 -26.22 -19.34 44.26
N GLN A 33 -26.95 -20.05 43.38
CA GLN A 33 -26.66 -20.15 41.94
C GLN A 33 -27.37 -19.06 41.12
N PRO A 34 -26.93 -18.78 39.88
CA PRO A 34 -27.11 -17.46 39.26
C PRO A 34 -28.40 -17.28 38.45
N HIS A 35 -28.95 -16.05 38.45
CA HIS A 35 -29.93 -15.59 37.46
C HIS A 35 -29.64 -14.15 36.97
N SER A 36 -29.58 -14.04 35.64
CA SER A 36 -29.78 -12.87 34.77
C SER A 36 -29.91 -11.45 35.38
N ARG A 37 -29.13 -10.50 34.85
CA ARG A 37 -29.57 -9.09 34.73
C ARG A 37 -29.34 -8.49 33.35
N THR A 38 -30.33 -7.70 32.95
CA THR A 38 -30.44 -6.91 31.72
C THR A 38 -29.36 -5.84 31.59
N ARG A 39 -28.98 -5.50 30.34
CA ARG A 39 -28.26 -4.25 30.03
C ARG A 39 -29.25 -3.16 29.65
N THR A 40 -29.07 -1.98 30.24
CA THR A 40 -29.53 -0.68 29.73
C THR A 40 -28.31 0.26 29.65
N PRO A 41 -28.22 1.15 28.65
CA PRO A 41 -27.04 1.97 28.44
C PRO A 41 -26.97 3.14 29.42
N VAL A 42 -25.75 3.46 29.89
CA VAL A 42 -25.47 4.68 30.68
C VAL A 42 -24.97 5.77 29.74
N VAL A 43 -25.57 6.95 29.82
CA VAL A 43 -25.07 8.17 29.19
C VAL A 43 -24.10 8.86 30.16
N LEU A 44 -22.90 9.21 29.69
CA LEU A 44 -21.95 10.03 30.44
C LEU A 44 -22.06 11.49 29.99
N HIS A 45 -22.71 12.32 30.80
CA HIS A 45 -22.44 13.75 30.82
C HIS A 45 -21.24 14.01 31.72
N THR A 46 -20.25 14.76 31.23
CA THR A 46 -19.20 15.37 32.06
C THR A 46 -19.69 16.72 32.56
N GLU A 47 -19.82 16.89 33.87
CA GLU A 47 -20.36 18.11 34.48
C GLU A 47 -19.36 19.28 34.45
N THR A 48 -19.90 20.50 34.35
CA THR A 48 -19.13 21.75 34.43
C THR A 48 -18.99 22.17 35.89
N ILE A 49 -17.76 22.41 36.35
CA ILE A 49 -17.52 22.90 37.71
C ILE A 49 -18.12 24.31 37.87
N LYS A 50 -19.02 24.46 38.84
CA LYS A 50 -19.38 25.76 39.42
C LYS A 50 -18.49 26.05 40.63
N HIS A 51 -18.18 27.32 40.83
CA HIS A 51 -17.96 27.89 42.16
C HIS A 51 -18.89 29.09 42.33
N GLU A 52 -19.49 29.21 43.49
CA GLU A 52 -20.41 30.30 43.87
C GLU A 52 -19.66 31.31 44.76
N SER A 53 -20.08 32.58 44.69
CA SER A 53 -19.81 33.59 45.72
C SER A 53 -20.84 34.72 45.62
N ASP A 54 -21.36 35.15 46.76
CA ASP A 54 -22.57 35.98 46.88
C ASP A 54 -22.36 37.51 46.83
N ASN A 55 -23.33 38.18 46.19
CA ASN A 55 -24.16 39.31 46.68
C ASN A 55 -23.52 40.64 47.22
N GLU A 56 -24.38 41.63 47.49
CA GLU A 56 -24.13 42.99 48.05
C GLU A 56 -23.34 44.01 47.18
N ASP A 57 -23.62 45.33 47.19
CA ASP A 57 -24.81 46.12 47.58
C ASP A 57 -24.87 47.42 46.72
N ARG A 58 -25.84 48.30 46.99
CA ARG A 58 -26.01 49.69 46.50
C ARG A 58 -24.70 50.51 46.61
N GLY A 59 -24.42 51.55 45.81
CA GLY A 59 -25.25 52.36 44.93
C GLY A 59 -25.15 53.86 45.28
N ARG A 60 -25.39 54.77 44.32
CA ARG A 60 -25.20 56.26 44.34
C ARG A 60 -23.74 56.74 44.12
N ASN A 61 -23.45 58.00 43.73
CA ASN A 61 -24.09 59.01 42.84
C ASN A 61 -23.14 60.25 42.75
N ARG A 62 -23.35 61.18 41.80
CA ARG A 62 -22.82 62.58 41.73
C ARG A 62 -21.32 62.77 41.35
N ASN A 63 -20.86 63.88 40.72
CA ASN A 63 -21.53 64.95 39.94
C ASN A 63 -20.53 65.89 39.17
N ILE A 64 -21.01 66.46 38.05
CA ILE A 64 -20.87 67.87 37.58
C ILE A 64 -19.54 68.40 36.95
N CYS A 65 -19.73 69.07 35.78
CA CYS A 65 -18.88 70.07 35.08
C CYS A 65 -17.59 69.60 34.34
N GLN A 66 -17.20 70.18 33.18
CA GLN A 66 -17.64 71.41 32.47
C GLN A 66 -17.46 71.33 30.91
N GLN A 67 -18.33 72.00 30.13
CA GLN A 67 -18.11 72.60 28.76
C GLN A 67 -17.79 71.69 27.53
N THR A 68 -18.13 71.98 26.24
CA THR A 68 -19.02 72.97 25.55
C THR A 68 -19.34 72.57 24.07
N ARG A 69 -20.57 72.89 23.58
CA ARG A 69 -21.02 73.49 22.26
C ARG A 69 -20.37 73.10 20.89
N VAL A 70 -21.01 73.14 19.69
CA VAL A 70 -22.40 73.43 19.18
C VAL A 70 -22.58 72.90 17.72
N ALA A 71 -23.82 72.91 17.18
CA ALA A 71 -24.28 72.50 15.82
C ALA A 71 -23.73 73.37 14.63
N SER A 72 -24.08 73.25 13.32
CA SER A 72 -25.20 72.63 12.54
C SER A 72 -24.78 72.51 11.03
N SER A 73 -25.50 72.01 9.99
CA SER A 73 -26.67 71.11 9.74
C SER A 73 -26.98 70.98 8.21
N SER A 74 -27.81 70.00 7.78
CA SER A 74 -28.67 70.01 6.55
C SER A 74 -28.02 69.75 5.14
N PRO A 75 -28.78 69.47 4.04
CA PRO A 75 -29.94 68.54 3.90
C PRO A 75 -30.15 67.84 2.49
N LEU A 76 -31.03 66.80 2.42
CA LEU A 76 -32.01 66.47 1.32
C LEU A 76 -31.51 66.22 -0.15
N VAL A 77 -32.36 65.95 -1.17
CA VAL A 77 -33.28 64.79 -1.45
C VAL A 77 -33.80 64.83 -2.92
N ASN A 78 -34.43 63.74 -3.43
CA ASN A 78 -35.11 63.60 -4.77
C ASN A 78 -34.17 63.56 -6.02
N ARG A 79 -34.57 63.03 -7.21
CA ARG A 79 -35.91 62.59 -7.70
C ARG A 79 -35.87 61.43 -8.73
N GLU A 80 -37.06 60.85 -8.96
CA GLU A 80 -37.55 60.01 -10.08
C GLU A 80 -37.07 60.52 -11.48
N GLU A 81 -36.82 59.71 -12.53
CA GLU A 81 -37.77 58.94 -13.37
C GLU A 81 -37.05 57.93 -14.33
N SER A 82 -37.81 57.24 -15.19
CA SER A 82 -37.35 56.29 -16.26
C SER A 82 -37.72 56.83 -17.67
N PRO A 83 -37.76 56.06 -18.79
CA PRO A 83 -37.02 54.88 -19.25
C PRO A 83 -36.38 55.11 -20.67
N ALA A 84 -35.93 54.03 -21.35
CA ALA A 84 -35.95 53.88 -22.83
C ALA A 84 -34.98 54.76 -23.69
N THR A 85 -34.58 54.48 -24.94
CA THR A 85 -34.65 53.29 -25.83
C THR A 85 -33.67 53.39 -27.03
N VAL A 86 -33.38 52.26 -27.70
CA VAL A 86 -33.24 52.10 -29.18
C VAL A 86 -31.98 52.65 -29.92
N ASN A 87 -31.20 51.70 -30.49
CA ASN A 87 -30.54 51.67 -31.82
C ASN A 87 -29.44 52.71 -32.22
N SER A 88 -28.59 52.47 -33.23
CA SER A 88 -28.07 51.23 -33.88
C SER A 88 -27.03 51.59 -34.97
N ASN A 89 -26.19 50.62 -35.38
CA ASN A 89 -25.52 50.54 -36.70
C ASN A 89 -24.41 51.63 -36.99
N ASN A 90 -23.43 51.44 -37.90
CA ASN A 90 -23.11 50.31 -38.79
C ASN A 90 -21.59 50.20 -39.16
N HIS A 91 -21.25 49.14 -39.90
CA HIS A 91 -20.07 48.84 -40.76
C HIS A 91 -19.00 49.94 -41.11
N ARG A 92 -17.74 49.65 -41.51
CA ARG A 92 -17.28 48.75 -42.63
C ARG A 92 -15.73 48.52 -42.66
N VAL A 93 -15.22 47.77 -43.66
CA VAL A 93 -13.86 47.16 -43.83
C VAL A 93 -13.55 47.08 -45.37
N PRO A 94 -12.32 47.29 -45.96
CA PRO A 94 -11.10 46.43 -45.80
C PRO A 94 -9.64 46.97 -46.09
N SER A 95 -8.68 46.57 -45.24
CA SER A 95 -7.34 45.97 -45.61
C SER A 95 -6.26 46.81 -46.40
N PRO A 96 -5.15 46.24 -47.00
CA PRO A 96 -3.74 46.41 -46.52
C PRO A 96 -2.71 46.90 -47.61
N PRO A 97 -1.35 47.00 -47.37
CA PRO A 97 -0.42 45.87 -47.70
C PRO A 97 1.06 45.82 -47.13
N ARG A 98 1.60 44.58 -47.04
CA ARG A 98 2.97 44.00 -47.26
C ARG A 98 4.35 44.78 -47.27
N ARG A 99 5.32 44.16 -46.53
CA ARG A 99 6.75 43.75 -46.87
C ARG A 99 7.89 44.75 -47.22
N ARG A 100 9.06 44.61 -46.54
CA ARG A 100 10.34 44.05 -47.10
C ARG A 100 11.47 43.84 -46.05
N ASN A 101 12.57 43.16 -46.45
CA ASN A 101 13.77 42.82 -45.64
C ASN A 101 15.04 43.53 -46.17
N LEU A 102 16.12 43.66 -45.37
CA LEU A 102 17.52 43.30 -45.73
C LEU A 102 18.54 43.45 -44.56
N ARG A 103 19.77 42.94 -44.75
CA ARG A 103 20.98 43.08 -43.88
C ARG A 103 21.93 44.14 -44.53
N ARG A 104 23.03 44.67 -43.95
CA ARG A 104 24.13 44.15 -43.10
C ARG A 104 24.89 45.34 -42.40
N ALA A 105 25.92 45.08 -41.57
CA ALA A 105 26.72 46.03 -40.74
C ALA A 105 27.99 46.60 -41.48
N PRO A 106 28.99 47.35 -40.90
CA PRO A 106 29.31 47.68 -39.47
C PRO A 106 29.94 49.09 -39.14
N SER A 107 30.58 49.19 -37.93
CA SER A 107 31.75 50.01 -37.46
C SER A 107 31.68 51.49 -36.95
N LEU A 108 31.79 51.66 -35.60
CA LEU A 108 32.79 52.44 -34.77
C LEU A 108 33.01 53.99 -34.93
N PRO A 109 33.69 54.73 -33.99
CA PRO A 109 34.16 54.47 -32.58
C PRO A 109 34.01 55.61 -31.49
N SER A 110 34.32 55.29 -30.21
CA SER A 110 35.02 56.13 -29.17
C SER A 110 34.35 57.36 -28.47
N PRO A 111 34.90 57.93 -27.34
CA PRO A 111 35.92 57.45 -26.35
C PRO A 111 35.68 57.78 -24.83
N ASN A 112 36.65 57.41 -23.94
CA ASN A 112 36.98 57.90 -22.56
C ASN A 112 36.07 57.49 -21.35
N SER A 113 36.55 57.31 -20.09
CA SER A 113 37.89 57.15 -19.43
C SER A 113 37.69 56.65 -17.97
N HIS A 114 38.42 55.66 -17.41
CA HIS A 114 39.69 55.74 -16.60
C HIS A 114 39.68 56.72 -15.39
N TYR A 115 40.31 56.51 -14.21
CA TYR A 115 41.40 55.59 -13.76
C TYR A 115 41.52 55.50 -12.19
N GLU A 116 42.02 54.37 -11.61
CA GLU A 116 42.99 54.23 -10.46
C GLU A 116 42.70 54.80 -9.01
N VAL A 117 43.34 54.43 -7.85
CA VAL A 117 44.36 53.41 -7.41
C VAL A 117 44.44 53.21 -5.84
N ASN A 118 44.96 52.07 -5.34
CA ASN A 118 45.59 51.78 -3.99
C ASN A 118 44.75 51.92 -2.67
N LEU A 119 45.06 51.34 -1.48
CA LEU A 119 45.93 50.26 -0.89
C LEU A 119 45.38 49.94 0.56
N GLN A 120 45.99 49.32 1.61
CA GLN A 120 47.35 48.86 1.99
C GLN A 120 47.33 47.85 3.20
N ARG A 121 48.07 46.71 3.14
CA ARG A 121 48.70 45.91 4.27
C ARG A 121 47.81 45.37 5.43
N HIS A 122 48.14 44.34 6.24
CA HIS A 122 49.18 43.26 6.34
C HIS A 122 48.61 42.17 7.34
N GLN A 123 49.25 41.07 7.82
CA GLN A 123 50.63 40.53 7.80
C GLN A 123 50.66 38.96 7.80
N LEU A 124 51.53 38.33 8.62
CA LEU A 124 51.83 36.90 8.88
C LEU A 124 52.40 36.78 10.33
N PRO A 125 52.57 35.62 11.03
CA PRO A 125 53.17 34.36 10.53
C PRO A 125 52.64 33.03 11.14
N LEU A 126 53.44 31.95 10.98
CA LEU A 126 53.29 30.61 11.58
C LEU A 126 53.57 30.61 13.10
N ASP A 127 53.14 29.58 13.86
CA ASP A 127 54.07 28.54 14.36
C ASP A 127 53.42 27.33 15.11
N MET A 128 54.24 26.29 15.32
CA MET A 128 54.24 25.24 16.37
C MET A 128 53.01 24.35 16.69
N ASN A 129 53.22 23.04 16.55
CA ASN A 129 52.50 21.94 17.20
C ASN A 129 53.47 21.12 18.08
N PRO A 130 53.23 20.95 19.40
CA PRO A 130 53.93 19.95 20.20
C PRO A 130 53.01 18.96 20.96
N PHE A 131 53.62 17.84 21.38
CA PHE A 131 53.12 16.75 22.25
C PHE A 131 52.41 15.54 21.60
N ALA A 132 53.24 14.58 21.17
CA ALA A 132 53.05 13.19 21.58
C ALA A 132 53.75 12.96 22.95
N PRO A 133 53.41 11.89 23.69
CA PRO A 133 54.41 10.82 23.79
C PRO A 133 53.85 9.38 23.74
N LEU A 134 54.74 8.45 23.35
CA LEU A 134 54.99 7.10 23.87
C LEU A 134 53.85 6.38 24.66
N GLY A 135 53.50 5.11 24.41
CA GLY A 135 54.09 4.07 23.54
C GLY A 135 53.82 2.66 24.11
N SER A 136 54.26 1.59 23.42
CA SER A 136 54.14 0.16 23.81
C SER A 136 52.73 -0.47 23.76
N THR A 137 52.50 -1.78 23.59
CA THR A 137 53.04 -2.80 22.63
C THR A 137 52.07 -4.01 22.59
N SER A 138 52.20 -4.90 21.60
CA SER A 138 51.46 -6.18 21.39
C SER A 138 49.94 -6.03 21.14
N SER A 139 49.28 -6.51 20.07
CA SER A 139 49.42 -7.64 19.12
C SER A 139 48.49 -8.83 19.41
N ASN A 140 47.42 -8.95 18.63
CA ASN A 140 47.04 -10.23 18.01
C ASN A 140 46.10 -10.02 16.81
N ASN A 141 46.19 -10.90 15.82
CA ASN A 141 45.44 -10.82 14.57
C ASN A 141 44.23 -11.76 14.56
N TYR A 142 43.14 -11.34 13.90
CA TYR A 142 42.24 -12.25 13.18
C TYR A 142 41.86 -11.63 11.82
N PRO A 143 41.64 -12.43 10.75
CA PRO A 143 41.66 -11.94 9.38
C PRO A 143 40.31 -11.36 8.91
N LEU A 144 40.39 -10.23 8.19
CA LEU A 144 39.28 -9.65 7.42
C LEU A 144 39.21 -10.30 6.03
N TYR A 145 38.03 -10.74 5.60
CA TYR A 145 37.78 -11.09 4.19
C TYR A 145 37.46 -9.82 3.37
N PRO A 146 37.93 -9.71 2.11
CA PRO A 146 37.87 -8.46 1.35
C PRO A 146 36.53 -8.26 0.60
N SER A 147 35.93 -7.09 0.75
CA SER A 147 34.84 -6.61 -0.12
C SER A 147 35.40 -6.12 -1.47
N PRO A 148 34.86 -6.56 -2.62
CA PRO A 148 35.30 -6.07 -3.93
C PRO A 148 34.83 -4.62 -4.16
N ARG A 149 35.75 -3.76 -4.60
CA ARG A 149 35.44 -2.39 -5.04
C ARG A 149 35.00 -2.41 -6.50
N LEU A 150 33.83 -1.85 -6.80
CA LEU A 150 33.45 -1.44 -8.16
C LEU A 150 33.84 0.03 -8.35
N GLY A 151 34.69 0.31 -9.33
CA GLY A 151 35.07 1.66 -9.74
C GLY A 151 34.20 2.17 -10.88
N GLU A 152 33.92 3.47 -10.88
CA GLU A 152 33.20 4.13 -11.98
C GLU A 152 34.06 4.20 -13.25
N LEU A 153 33.43 4.06 -14.42
CA LEU A 153 33.86 4.73 -15.65
C LEU A 153 32.65 4.96 -16.57
N SER A 154 32.76 5.89 -17.52
CA SER A 154 31.61 6.52 -18.17
C SER A 154 31.65 6.53 -19.70
N LYS A 155 30.44 6.48 -20.28
CA LYS A 155 30.06 7.02 -21.60
C LYS A 155 30.47 6.20 -22.85
N PRO A 156 29.82 6.44 -24.01
CA PRO A 156 29.20 5.35 -24.76
C PRO A 156 29.81 5.08 -26.15
N PHE A 157 29.33 4.01 -26.79
CA PHE A 157 29.64 3.66 -28.18
C PHE A 157 28.46 3.85 -29.14
N HIS A 158 28.77 4.20 -30.39
CA HIS A 158 27.87 4.26 -31.53
C HIS A 158 27.94 2.96 -32.36
N HIS A 159 26.96 2.77 -33.25
CA HIS A 159 27.00 1.77 -34.34
C HIS A 159 28.27 1.88 -35.21
N LEU A 160 28.76 0.74 -35.71
CA LEU A 160 28.85 0.44 -37.16
C LEU A 160 29.18 -1.05 -37.39
N ASP A 161 29.10 -1.50 -38.65
CA ASP A 161 28.92 -2.90 -39.06
C ASP A 161 30.21 -3.69 -39.40
N LEU A 162 30.00 -4.93 -39.90
CA LEU A 162 30.88 -5.83 -40.69
C LEU A 162 31.66 -6.95 -39.97
N ASP A 163 31.02 -8.14 -39.93
CA ASP A 163 31.36 -9.39 -40.67
C ASP A 163 32.82 -9.95 -40.71
N PRO A 164 33.10 -11.20 -41.16
CA PRO A 164 33.87 -12.13 -40.31
C PRO A 164 35.08 -12.79 -40.99
N SER A 165 35.90 -13.53 -40.23
CA SER A 165 36.53 -14.82 -40.63
C SER A 165 37.62 -15.29 -39.65
N LEU A 166 37.85 -16.63 -39.61
CA LEU A 166 39.12 -17.39 -39.49
C LEU A 166 40.20 -16.98 -38.44
N SER A 167 40.96 -17.88 -37.79
CA SER A 167 40.89 -19.36 -37.67
C SER A 167 41.93 -19.88 -36.66
N SER A 168 41.64 -21.07 -36.09
CA SER A 168 42.57 -22.15 -35.68
C SER A 168 43.66 -21.94 -34.60
N ARG A 169 43.75 -22.97 -33.72
CA ARG A 169 44.96 -23.51 -33.04
C ARG A 169 45.60 -22.68 -31.91
N ASP A 170 46.25 -23.28 -30.90
CA ASP A 170 46.58 -24.69 -30.58
C ASP A 170 45.96 -25.10 -29.22
N GLU A 171 45.38 -26.29 -29.03
CA GLU A 171 46.03 -27.62 -28.77
C GLU A 171 46.79 -27.74 -27.43
N TYR A 172 46.21 -28.48 -26.48
CA TYR A 172 46.92 -29.31 -25.49
C TYR A 172 46.02 -30.49 -25.08
N HIS A 173 46.37 -31.70 -25.53
CA HIS A 173 45.73 -32.95 -25.10
C HIS A 173 46.33 -33.44 -23.78
N ASN A 174 45.50 -34.08 -22.94
CA ASN A 174 45.87 -35.39 -22.39
C ASN A 174 44.62 -36.17 -21.97
N ASP A 175 44.43 -37.34 -22.57
CA ASP A 175 43.27 -38.20 -22.38
C ASP A 175 43.42 -39.13 -21.18
N LEU A 176 42.28 -39.62 -20.65
CA LEU A 176 42.03 -41.07 -20.60
C LEU A 176 40.53 -41.37 -20.46
N SER A 177 40.11 -42.47 -21.08
CA SER A 177 38.72 -42.93 -21.29
C SER A 177 38.23 -43.83 -20.12
N VAL A 178 37.03 -44.46 -20.06
CA VAL A 178 36.24 -45.23 -21.04
C VAL A 178 34.75 -45.28 -20.63
N TYR A 179 33.88 -45.69 -21.58
CA TYR A 179 32.45 -46.04 -21.46
C TYR A 179 31.44 -44.87 -21.43
N GLY A 180 30.27 -44.96 -22.06
CA GLY A 180 29.78 -46.02 -22.95
C GLY A 180 28.28 -45.89 -23.22
N ASN A 181 27.88 -45.51 -24.44
CA ASN A 181 26.50 -45.16 -24.80
C ASN A 181 25.77 -46.31 -25.54
N PRO A 182 24.54 -46.66 -25.14
CA PRO A 182 23.56 -47.26 -26.04
C PRO A 182 22.28 -46.41 -26.21
N ARG A 183 21.84 -46.26 -27.46
CA ARG A 183 20.47 -45.81 -27.79
C ARG A 183 19.45 -46.92 -27.52
N VAL A 184 18.25 -46.55 -27.08
CA VAL A 184 16.99 -47.33 -27.15
C VAL A 184 15.90 -46.28 -27.41
N GLU A 185 15.36 -46.13 -28.62
CA GLU A 185 14.32 -46.94 -29.27
C GLU A 185 12.95 -46.91 -28.57
N LEU A 186 11.92 -46.53 -29.33
CA LEU A 186 10.53 -46.41 -28.91
C LEU A 186 9.74 -47.65 -29.36
N PRO A 187 8.83 -48.18 -28.53
CA PRO A 187 7.75 -49.05 -28.99
C PRO A 187 6.45 -48.26 -29.17
N GLU A 188 5.87 -48.30 -30.37
CA GLU A 188 4.42 -48.12 -30.53
C GLU A 188 3.70 -49.32 -29.88
N TYR A 189 2.49 -49.14 -29.34
CA TYR A 189 1.45 -50.18 -29.47
C TYR A 189 0.02 -49.62 -29.36
N GLN A 190 -0.95 -50.44 -29.76
CA GLN A 190 -2.28 -50.05 -30.22
C GLN A 190 -3.38 -50.15 -29.15
N ALA A 191 -4.48 -49.41 -29.35
CA ALA A 191 -5.69 -49.46 -28.53
C ALA A 191 -6.71 -50.53 -28.98
N PRO A 192 -7.52 -51.10 -28.04
CA PRO A 192 -8.78 -51.78 -28.35
C PRO A 192 -10.03 -50.92 -28.04
N ARG A 193 -11.18 -51.34 -28.59
CA ARG A 193 -12.40 -50.52 -28.81
C ARG A 193 -13.45 -50.57 -27.68
N HIS A 194 -14.41 -49.63 -27.73
CA HIS A 194 -15.66 -49.59 -26.95
C HIS A 194 -16.51 -50.88 -27.03
N ILE A 195 -17.27 -51.17 -25.95
CA ILE A 195 -18.67 -51.64 -26.01
C ILE A 195 -19.52 -50.90 -24.95
N VAL A 196 -20.83 -50.79 -25.21
CA VAL A 196 -21.90 -50.03 -24.51
C VAL A 196 -22.34 -50.65 -23.17
N GLY A 197 -22.81 -49.83 -22.20
CA GLY A 197 -23.63 -50.28 -21.07
C GLY A 197 -24.12 -49.18 -20.11
N SER A 198 -25.45 -49.05 -19.93
CA SER A 198 -26.15 -48.15 -18.99
C SER A 198 -27.52 -48.77 -18.58
N PRO A 199 -28.21 -48.29 -17.54
CA PRO A 199 -27.81 -47.91 -16.18
C PRO A 199 -28.43 -48.93 -15.15
N PRO A 200 -28.62 -48.61 -13.84
CA PRO A 200 -29.84 -47.89 -13.44
C PRO A 200 -29.69 -46.94 -12.23
N SER A 201 -30.70 -46.09 -12.01
CA SER A 201 -30.91 -45.31 -10.78
C SER A 201 -31.66 -46.13 -9.71
N PRO A 202 -31.71 -45.63 -8.46
CA PRO A 202 -32.99 -45.65 -7.76
C PRO A 202 -33.42 -44.26 -7.21
N VAL A 203 -34.73 -44.13 -7.03
CA VAL A 203 -35.45 -43.00 -6.40
C VAL A 203 -35.75 -43.36 -4.93
N TYR A 204 -36.02 -42.38 -4.06
CA TYR A 204 -37.10 -42.33 -3.04
C TYR A 204 -36.83 -41.16 -2.06
N THR A 205 -37.45 -40.00 -2.29
CA THR A 205 -38.59 -39.40 -1.53
C THR A 205 -38.28 -38.82 -0.14
N ALA A 206 -38.84 -37.64 0.11
CA ALA A 206 -38.74 -36.91 1.38
C ALA A 206 -39.90 -37.18 2.35
N THR A 207 -39.69 -36.90 3.63
CA THR A 207 -40.74 -36.61 4.61
C THR A 207 -40.36 -35.37 5.43
N THR A 208 -41.15 -34.31 5.30
CA THR A 208 -41.07 -33.09 6.13
C THR A 208 -42.04 -33.19 7.32
N ARG A 209 -41.78 -32.40 8.38
CA ARG A 209 -42.58 -32.07 9.59
C ARG A 209 -41.77 -32.32 10.88
N ASP A 210 -41.86 -31.49 11.93
CA ASP A 210 -42.57 -30.21 12.09
C ASP A 210 -41.97 -29.35 13.23
N ILE A 211 -42.62 -28.20 13.48
CA ILE A 211 -42.52 -27.30 14.66
C ILE A 211 -41.46 -26.19 14.60
N GLU A 212 -41.90 -25.06 14.06
CA GLU A 212 -41.37 -23.73 14.31
C GLU A 212 -41.64 -23.25 15.76
N LYS A 213 -40.74 -22.41 16.30
CA LYS A 213 -40.95 -21.26 17.23
C LYS A 213 -39.56 -20.74 17.62
N ARG A 214 -39.23 -19.44 17.61
CA ARG A 214 -40.06 -18.21 17.66
C ARG A 214 -39.23 -17.02 17.13
N ALA A 215 -39.84 -16.05 16.47
CA ALA A 215 -39.13 -14.91 15.85
C ALA A 215 -39.12 -13.61 16.71
N HIS A 216 -38.25 -12.68 16.27
CA HIS A 216 -38.22 -11.22 16.54
C HIS A 216 -37.87 -10.68 17.94
N ARG A 217 -36.69 -10.03 18.00
CA ARG A 217 -36.39 -8.59 18.32
C ARG A 217 -34.88 -8.40 18.05
N GLU A 218 -34.33 -7.26 17.64
CA GLU A 218 -34.82 -5.91 17.33
C GLU A 218 -33.98 -5.30 16.18
N ARG A 219 -34.22 -4.05 15.75
CA ARG A 219 -33.50 -3.39 14.61
C ARG A 219 -32.62 -2.20 15.06
N ASN A 220 -31.78 -1.74 14.11
CA ASN A 220 -31.17 -0.40 13.97
C ASN A 220 -29.88 -0.07 14.77
N ASN A 221 -28.75 -0.04 14.05
CA ASN A 221 -27.93 1.18 13.89
C ASN A 221 -27.11 1.07 12.58
N PRO A 222 -26.93 2.13 11.76
CA PRO A 222 -26.23 2.00 10.48
C PRO A 222 -24.74 2.36 10.55
N GLN A 223 -23.90 1.53 9.92
CA GLN A 223 -22.61 1.96 9.38
C GLN A 223 -22.57 1.58 7.90
N SER A 224 -22.16 2.53 7.05
CA SER A 224 -22.32 2.48 5.60
C SER A 224 -21.15 1.75 4.93
N VAL A 225 -21.29 0.43 4.74
CA VAL A 225 -20.52 -0.33 3.75
C VAL A 225 -21.35 -0.39 2.45
N PRO A 226 -20.80 -0.02 1.28
CA PRO A 226 -21.51 -0.17 0.01
C PRO A 226 -21.85 -1.64 -0.25
N ARG A 227 -23.15 -1.95 -0.40
CA ARG A 227 -23.60 -3.29 -0.78
C ARG A 227 -23.55 -3.41 -2.31
N PRO A 228 -22.76 -4.33 -2.89
CA PRO A 228 -22.93 -4.68 -4.30
C PRO A 228 -24.27 -5.41 -4.46
N TRP A 229 -25.06 -5.01 -5.47
CA TRP A 229 -26.25 -5.74 -5.87
C TRP A 229 -26.30 -5.88 -7.40
N PHE A 230 -26.25 -7.12 -7.85
CA PHE A 230 -26.98 -7.51 -9.06
C PHE A 230 -28.46 -7.71 -8.69
N GLN A 231 -29.33 -7.80 -9.71
CA GLN A 231 -30.78 -7.98 -9.61
C GLN A 231 -31.57 -6.73 -9.15
N ALA A 232 -32.24 -6.08 -10.11
CA ALA A 232 -33.42 -5.27 -9.83
C ALA A 232 -34.66 -6.16 -9.89
N ALA A 233 -35.42 -6.24 -8.80
CA ALA A 233 -36.71 -6.94 -8.75
C ALA A 233 -37.85 -5.92 -8.62
N VAL A 234 -38.86 -6.03 -9.50
CA VAL A 234 -40.04 -5.16 -9.49
C VAL A 234 -40.99 -5.61 -8.35
N PRO A 235 -41.50 -4.69 -7.50
CA PRO A 235 -42.31 -5.07 -6.35
C PRO A 235 -43.71 -5.55 -6.77
N TYR A 236 -44.05 -6.80 -6.43
CA TYR A 236 -45.42 -7.29 -6.45
C TYR A 236 -46.14 -6.92 -5.15
N THR A 237 -47.26 -6.20 -5.25
CA THR A 237 -48.21 -6.01 -4.14
C THR A 237 -49.27 -7.11 -4.15
N SER A 238 -49.56 -7.67 -2.98
CA SER A 238 -50.58 -8.70 -2.80
C SER A 238 -51.93 -8.10 -2.42
N ALA A 239 -52.92 -8.25 -3.30
CA ALA A 239 -54.33 -7.95 -3.04
C ALA A 239 -55.21 -9.09 -3.60
N GLY A 240 -56.29 -9.43 -2.88
CA GLY A 240 -57.10 -10.62 -3.14
C GLY A 240 -58.10 -10.50 -4.30
N PHE A 241 -58.63 -11.67 -4.71
CA PHE A 241 -59.66 -11.81 -5.74
C PHE A 241 -60.96 -11.05 -5.41
N ILE A 242 -61.48 -10.30 -6.39
CA ILE A 242 -62.92 -10.23 -6.70
C ILE A 242 -63.08 -10.39 -8.22
N SER A 243 -64.09 -11.15 -8.66
CA SER A 243 -64.36 -11.49 -10.06
C SER A 243 -65.17 -10.42 -10.81
N GLY A 244 -64.87 -10.15 -12.10
CA GLY A 244 -65.79 -9.38 -12.93
C GLY A 244 -65.35 -9.01 -14.36
N ILE A 245 -65.77 -9.83 -15.34
CA ILE A 245 -66.09 -9.47 -16.75
C ILE A 245 -64.93 -8.96 -17.65
N SER A 246 -64.91 -9.46 -18.89
CA SER A 246 -63.88 -9.18 -19.90
C SER A 246 -64.04 -7.83 -20.61
N ARG A 247 -62.91 -7.15 -20.87
CA ARG A 247 -62.71 -6.17 -21.94
C ARG A 247 -61.31 -6.37 -22.56
N PRO A 248 -61.13 -6.18 -23.88
CA PRO A 248 -59.82 -6.33 -24.51
C PRO A 248 -58.88 -5.17 -24.11
N PRO A 249 -57.62 -5.44 -23.73
CA PRO A 249 -56.65 -4.41 -23.39
C PRO A 249 -56.04 -3.79 -24.67
N THR A 250 -56.72 -2.82 -25.27
CA THR A 250 -56.18 -2.02 -26.38
C THR A 250 -55.16 -0.99 -25.88
N SER A 251 -54.08 -1.46 -25.25
CA SER A 251 -52.95 -0.65 -24.80
C SER A 251 -51.65 -1.35 -25.15
N ILE A 252 -51.15 -1.09 -26.36
CA ILE A 252 -49.74 -1.34 -26.69
C ILE A 252 -48.93 -0.40 -25.81
N SER A 253 -48.35 -0.92 -24.72
CA SER A 253 -47.27 -0.19 -24.06
C SER A 253 -46.13 -0.04 -25.07
N PRO A 254 -45.52 1.15 -25.21
CA PRO A 254 -44.39 1.29 -26.09
C PRO A 254 -43.28 0.38 -25.57
N ARG A 255 -42.96 -0.68 -26.31
CA ARG A 255 -41.77 -1.49 -26.05
C ARG A 255 -40.58 -0.55 -26.12
N VAL A 256 -39.98 -0.26 -24.97
CA VAL A 256 -38.72 0.48 -24.89
C VAL A 256 -37.69 -0.37 -25.62
N MET A 257 -37.36 0.00 -26.85
CA MET A 257 -36.38 -0.72 -27.65
C MET A 257 -34.98 -0.42 -27.11
N SER A 258 -34.51 -1.31 -26.24
CA SER A 258 -33.11 -1.40 -25.85
C SER A 258 -32.28 -1.91 -27.02
N TYR A 259 -31.08 -1.37 -27.19
CA TYR A 259 -30.06 -2.01 -28.01
C TYR A 259 -29.84 -3.48 -27.59
N GLN A 260 -29.59 -4.37 -28.56
CA GLN A 260 -29.26 -5.77 -28.32
C GLN A 260 -27.90 -6.08 -28.95
N TYR A 261 -26.99 -6.65 -28.16
CA TYR A 261 -25.67 -7.06 -28.63
C TYR A 261 -25.79 -8.24 -29.60
N GLN A 262 -25.06 -8.15 -30.72
CA GLN A 262 -24.81 -9.30 -31.59
C GLN A 262 -23.68 -10.14 -30.98
N ALA A 263 -23.80 -11.47 -31.02
CA ALA A 263 -22.78 -12.37 -30.48
C ALA A 263 -21.44 -12.19 -31.21
N LEU A 264 -20.34 -12.26 -30.46
CA LEU A 264 -18.98 -12.19 -31.01
C LEU A 264 -18.49 -13.56 -31.49
N GLN A 265 -17.70 -13.56 -32.56
CA GLN A 265 -16.94 -14.72 -33.04
C GLN A 265 -15.60 -14.88 -32.29
N ASP A 266 -14.91 -16.01 -32.48
CA ASP A 266 -13.59 -16.23 -31.92
C ASP A 266 -12.60 -15.16 -32.40
N LEU A 267 -11.87 -14.55 -31.45
CA LEU A 267 -10.97 -13.41 -31.68
C LEU A 267 -11.64 -12.19 -32.34
N GLU A 268 -12.96 -12.05 -32.23
CA GLU A 268 -13.70 -10.83 -32.54
C GLU A 268 -13.86 -9.96 -31.28
N PHE A 269 -13.88 -8.65 -31.45
CA PHE A 269 -14.18 -7.68 -30.39
C PHE A 269 -14.97 -6.50 -30.95
N ARG A 270 -15.70 -5.76 -30.10
CA ARG A 270 -16.47 -4.59 -30.54
C ARG A 270 -15.66 -3.30 -30.38
N LEU A 271 -15.91 -2.35 -31.26
CA LEU A 271 -15.45 -0.96 -31.14
C LEU A 271 -16.66 -0.02 -31.23
N VAL A 272 -16.58 1.10 -30.51
CA VAL A 272 -17.55 2.18 -30.57
C VAL A 272 -16.98 3.29 -31.47
N LYS A 273 -17.64 3.55 -32.60
CA LYS A 273 -17.40 4.75 -33.39
C LYS A 273 -18.13 5.92 -32.73
N ILE A 274 -17.40 6.96 -32.32
CA ILE A 274 -17.99 8.21 -31.85
C ILE A 274 -18.29 9.09 -33.07
N LEU A 275 -19.58 9.44 -33.25
CA LEU A 275 -20.04 10.25 -34.38
C LEU A 275 -19.82 11.76 -34.15
N PRO A 276 -19.82 12.59 -35.21
CA PRO A 276 -19.69 14.04 -35.09
C PRO A 276 -20.83 14.65 -34.27
N LYS A 277 -20.47 15.62 -33.43
CA LYS A 277 -21.40 16.39 -32.60
C LYS A 277 -22.43 17.10 -33.47
N THR A 278 -23.71 16.92 -33.14
CA THR A 278 -24.81 17.78 -33.63
C THR A 278 -24.93 19.02 -32.74
N ALA A 279 -25.78 19.97 -33.13
CA ALA A 279 -26.05 21.18 -32.34
C ALA A 279 -26.61 20.88 -30.92
N GLU A 280 -27.13 19.68 -30.70
CA GLU A 280 -27.80 19.23 -29.46
C GLU A 280 -26.83 18.65 -28.42
N GLN A 281 -25.52 18.68 -28.68
CA GLN A 281 -24.41 18.18 -27.84
C GLN A 281 -24.46 16.71 -27.37
N THR A 282 -25.52 15.98 -27.72
CA THR A 282 -25.70 14.56 -27.37
C THR A 282 -24.61 13.71 -28.01
N VAL A 283 -23.96 12.86 -27.20
CA VAL A 283 -22.99 11.87 -27.70
C VAL A 283 -23.75 10.78 -28.45
N ARG A 284 -23.40 10.59 -29.73
CA ARG A 284 -23.99 9.57 -30.61
C ARG A 284 -22.90 8.60 -31.05
N CYS A 285 -23.22 7.31 -31.04
CA CYS A 285 -22.27 6.22 -31.15
C CYS A 285 -22.80 5.10 -32.05
N GLU A 286 -21.90 4.42 -32.75
CA GLU A 286 -22.19 3.20 -33.49
C GLU A 286 -21.26 2.07 -33.02
N ILE A 287 -21.80 0.91 -32.65
CA ILE A 287 -21.02 -0.31 -32.45
C ILE A 287 -20.69 -0.93 -33.81
N ILE A 288 -19.41 -1.23 -34.00
CA ILE A 288 -18.90 -2.10 -35.06
C ILE A 288 -18.24 -3.34 -34.43
N HIS A 289 -18.23 -4.45 -35.16
CA HIS A 289 -17.40 -5.61 -34.83
C HIS A 289 -16.07 -5.52 -35.59
N ALA A 290 -14.98 -6.00 -34.99
CA ALA A 290 -13.65 -6.00 -35.56
C ALA A 290 -12.89 -7.29 -35.21
N SER A 291 -11.98 -7.72 -36.09
CA SER A 291 -11.06 -8.83 -35.79
C SER A 291 -9.92 -8.32 -34.91
N LEU A 292 -9.62 -9.02 -33.81
CA LEU A 292 -8.45 -8.76 -32.99
C LEU A 292 -7.14 -9.11 -33.73
N ILE A 293 -7.20 -10.01 -34.72
CA ILE A 293 -6.03 -10.41 -35.53
C ILE A 293 -5.58 -9.24 -36.42
N TYR A 294 -6.52 -8.64 -37.15
CA TYR A 294 -6.32 -7.50 -38.05
C TYR A 294 -7.24 -6.33 -37.63
N PRO A 295 -6.92 -5.65 -36.52
CA PRO A 295 -7.77 -4.57 -36.02
C PRO A 295 -7.64 -3.32 -36.92
N PRO A 296 -8.68 -2.47 -36.99
CA PRO A 296 -8.57 -1.12 -37.53
C PRO A 296 -7.73 -0.23 -36.60
N GLN A 297 -7.53 1.03 -36.95
CA GLN A 297 -6.98 2.02 -36.01
C GLN A 297 -8.04 2.41 -34.96
N TYR A 298 -7.70 2.32 -33.67
CA TYR A 298 -8.57 2.70 -32.55
C TYR A 298 -7.78 3.16 -31.33
N ALA A 299 -8.45 3.90 -30.45
CA ALA A 299 -7.96 4.22 -29.10
C ALA A 299 -8.66 3.34 -28.05
N ALA A 300 -8.01 3.00 -26.94
CA ALA A 300 -8.70 2.38 -25.79
C ALA A 300 -8.94 3.44 -24.70
N ILE A 301 -10.14 3.50 -24.11
CA ILE A 301 -10.47 4.44 -23.03
C ILE A 301 -10.22 3.78 -21.69
N SER A 302 -9.34 4.36 -20.88
CA SER A 302 -9.12 3.97 -19.48
C SER A 302 -9.72 5.02 -18.56
N TYR A 303 -10.61 4.62 -17.65
CA TYR A 303 -11.40 5.54 -16.83
C TYR A 303 -11.87 4.89 -15.51
N THR A 304 -12.58 5.63 -14.64
CA THR A 304 -13.34 5.02 -13.52
C THR A 304 -14.83 4.99 -13.81
N TRP A 305 -15.51 3.92 -13.42
CA TRP A 305 -16.96 3.82 -13.62
C TRP A 305 -17.72 4.91 -12.85
N GLY A 306 -17.23 5.33 -11.68
CA GLY A 306 -17.81 6.39 -10.85
C GLY A 306 -19.09 5.96 -10.14
N ASP A 307 -19.92 6.94 -9.75
CA ASP A 307 -21.24 6.67 -9.17
C ASP A 307 -22.18 6.05 -10.23
N ALA A 308 -22.54 4.79 -10.04
CA ALA A 308 -23.43 4.05 -10.93
C ALA A 308 -24.88 4.59 -10.97
N SER A 309 -25.27 5.46 -10.03
CA SER A 309 -26.55 6.16 -10.06
C SER A 309 -26.51 7.46 -10.89
N ASP A 310 -25.35 8.11 -11.01
CA ASP A 310 -25.20 9.32 -11.81
C ASP A 310 -25.04 8.99 -13.29
N THR A 311 -26.16 9.02 -14.03
CA THR A 311 -26.21 8.56 -15.43
C THR A 311 -26.55 9.68 -16.42
N ARG A 312 -26.03 9.56 -17.64
CA ARG A 312 -26.30 10.45 -18.79
C ARG A 312 -26.76 9.59 -19.97
N LYS A 313 -27.57 10.18 -20.85
CA LYS A 313 -28.07 9.49 -22.05
C LYS A 313 -27.13 9.69 -23.23
N ILE A 314 -26.95 8.64 -24.01
CA ILE A 314 -26.31 8.64 -25.33
C ILE A 314 -27.25 7.98 -26.35
N GLU A 315 -26.95 8.17 -27.63
CA GLU A 315 -27.56 7.41 -28.72
C GLU A 315 -26.59 6.33 -29.17
N LEU A 316 -27.01 5.07 -29.23
CA LEU A 316 -26.20 3.92 -29.63
C LEU A 316 -26.93 3.13 -30.73
N ASN A 317 -26.40 3.15 -31.96
CA ASN A 317 -27.05 2.61 -33.16
C ASN A 317 -28.50 3.11 -33.34
N GLY A 318 -28.76 4.38 -32.99
CA GLY A 318 -30.10 5.00 -33.02
C GLY A 318 -30.98 4.73 -31.80
N PHE A 319 -30.54 3.92 -30.83
CA PHE A 319 -31.30 3.62 -29.60
C PHE A 319 -30.81 4.45 -28.40
N PRO A 320 -31.71 4.98 -27.55
CA PRO A 320 -31.30 5.72 -26.36
C PRO A 320 -30.78 4.77 -25.27
N LEU A 321 -29.53 4.98 -24.83
CA LEU A 321 -28.88 4.23 -23.76
C LEU A 321 -28.45 5.15 -22.63
N SER A 322 -28.69 4.75 -21.37
CA SER A 322 -28.11 5.43 -20.20
C SER A 322 -26.77 4.81 -19.83
N ILE A 323 -25.75 5.64 -19.66
CA ILE A 323 -24.41 5.26 -19.21
C ILE A 323 -23.98 6.09 -17.99
N GLY A 324 -22.99 5.64 -17.23
CA GLY A 324 -22.42 6.42 -16.13
C GLY A 324 -21.84 7.75 -16.61
N ALA A 325 -22.03 8.82 -15.83
CA ALA A 325 -21.66 10.18 -16.21
C ALA A 325 -20.15 10.34 -16.48
N ASN A 326 -19.31 9.57 -15.80
CA ASN A 326 -17.86 9.60 -16.03
C ASN A 326 -17.48 9.01 -17.41
N LEU A 327 -18.18 7.96 -17.86
CA LEU A 327 -18.02 7.42 -19.23
C LEU A 327 -18.51 8.42 -20.28
N HIS A 328 -19.64 9.10 -20.02
CA HIS A 328 -20.14 10.16 -20.91
C HIS A 328 -19.11 11.30 -21.05
N GLY A 329 -18.47 11.72 -19.95
CA GLY A 329 -17.37 12.68 -19.96
C GLY A 329 -16.17 12.21 -20.79
N ALA A 330 -15.73 10.97 -20.60
CA ALA A 330 -14.64 10.37 -21.36
C ALA A 330 -14.92 10.34 -22.88
N LEU A 331 -16.08 9.82 -23.29
CA LEU A 331 -16.49 9.76 -24.70
C LEU A 331 -16.56 11.16 -25.33
N TYR A 332 -17.13 12.14 -24.62
CA TYR A 332 -17.25 13.52 -25.07
C TYR A 332 -15.86 14.18 -25.28
N ALA A 333 -14.95 14.02 -24.32
CA ALA A 333 -13.62 14.64 -24.35
C ALA A 333 -12.65 13.97 -25.35
N VAL A 334 -12.79 12.66 -25.59
CA VAL A 334 -12.03 11.96 -26.63
C VAL A 334 -12.55 12.35 -28.02
N GLY A 335 -13.85 12.22 -28.26
CA GLY A 335 -14.47 12.47 -29.57
C GLY A 335 -14.31 13.91 -30.07
N GLU A 336 -14.35 14.90 -29.17
CA GLU A 336 -14.15 16.32 -29.51
C GLU A 336 -12.81 16.61 -30.19
N LYS A 337 -11.75 15.86 -29.86
CA LYS A 337 -10.37 16.16 -30.27
C LYS A 337 -9.85 15.28 -31.40
N THR A 338 -10.69 14.43 -31.94
CA THR A 338 -10.27 13.34 -32.84
C THR A 338 -11.20 13.21 -34.05
N GLY A 339 -12.52 13.13 -33.84
CA GLY A 339 -13.53 13.07 -34.91
C GLY A 339 -13.63 11.69 -35.60
N ASP A 340 -14.85 11.23 -35.89
CA ASP A 340 -15.16 9.91 -36.52
C ASP A 340 -14.37 8.72 -35.94
N THR A 341 -14.08 8.78 -34.63
CA THR A 341 -13.02 7.99 -34.01
C THR A 341 -13.56 6.68 -33.43
N LEU A 342 -12.86 5.59 -33.74
CA LEU A 342 -13.07 4.29 -33.12
C LEU A 342 -12.42 4.25 -31.74
N VAL A 343 -13.21 3.90 -30.72
CA VAL A 343 -12.74 3.67 -29.36
C VAL A 343 -13.14 2.28 -28.86
N TRP A 344 -12.27 1.67 -28.05
CA TRP A 344 -12.65 0.55 -27.20
C TRP A 344 -12.96 1.06 -25.80
N VAL A 345 -14.05 0.58 -25.19
CA VAL A 345 -14.35 0.81 -23.77
C VAL A 345 -15.20 -0.34 -23.22
N ASP A 346 -14.77 -0.93 -22.10
CA ASP A 346 -15.34 -2.14 -21.48
C ASP A 346 -16.87 -2.13 -21.37
N ALA A 347 -17.45 -1.04 -20.86
CA ALA A 347 -18.87 -0.92 -20.57
C ALA A 347 -19.80 -0.80 -21.80
N LEU A 348 -19.26 -0.66 -23.01
CA LEU A 348 -20.00 -0.64 -24.28
C LEU A 348 -19.51 -1.67 -25.30
N CYS A 349 -18.26 -2.11 -25.21
CA CYS A 349 -17.69 -3.10 -26.13
C CYS A 349 -17.98 -4.54 -25.69
N ILE A 350 -18.14 -4.79 -24.38
CA ILE A 350 -18.50 -6.09 -23.81
C ILE A 350 -19.97 -6.03 -23.34
N ASP A 351 -20.75 -7.06 -23.62
CA ASP A 351 -22.07 -7.25 -23.02
C ASP A 351 -21.91 -7.58 -21.53
N GLN A 352 -22.05 -6.54 -20.71
CA GLN A 352 -21.93 -6.62 -19.26
C GLN A 352 -22.96 -7.55 -18.61
N GLN A 353 -24.04 -7.93 -19.30
CA GLN A 353 -25.04 -8.89 -18.80
C GLN A 353 -24.68 -10.35 -19.17
N ASN A 354 -23.86 -10.57 -20.19
CA ASN A 354 -23.46 -11.89 -20.66
C ASN A 354 -22.18 -12.39 -19.95
N THR A 355 -22.33 -13.28 -18.97
CA THR A 355 -21.18 -13.85 -18.24
C THR A 355 -20.25 -14.66 -19.13
N ASN A 356 -20.79 -15.43 -20.10
CA ASN A 356 -19.97 -16.23 -21.00
C ASN A 356 -19.08 -15.35 -21.88
N GLU A 357 -19.61 -14.22 -22.37
CA GLU A 357 -18.82 -13.26 -23.15
C GLU A 357 -17.74 -12.59 -22.30
N LYS A 358 -18.04 -12.20 -21.05
CA LYS A 358 -17.03 -11.65 -20.12
C LYS A 358 -15.87 -12.62 -19.86
N THR A 359 -16.16 -13.91 -19.65
CA THR A 359 -15.13 -14.96 -19.50
C THR A 359 -14.22 -15.08 -20.73
N ILE A 360 -14.70 -14.74 -21.93
CA ILE A 360 -13.91 -14.75 -23.18
C ILE A 360 -13.18 -13.42 -23.39
N GLN A 361 -13.84 -12.27 -23.18
CA GLN A 361 -13.31 -10.95 -23.51
C GLN A 361 -12.37 -10.35 -22.45
N ILE A 362 -12.53 -10.66 -21.15
CA ILE A 362 -11.64 -10.17 -20.10
C ILE A 362 -10.18 -10.64 -20.31
N PRO A 363 -9.90 -11.94 -20.62
CA PRO A 363 -8.57 -12.39 -21.03
C PRO A 363 -7.97 -11.67 -22.25
N LEU A 364 -8.81 -11.12 -23.14
CA LEU A 364 -8.35 -10.39 -24.33
C LEU A 364 -7.97 -8.94 -24.05
N MET A 365 -8.29 -8.37 -22.87
CA MET A 365 -8.01 -6.96 -22.56
C MET A 365 -6.53 -6.59 -22.78
N ALA A 366 -5.59 -7.44 -22.37
CA ALA A 366 -4.16 -7.20 -22.60
C ALA A 366 -3.82 -7.00 -24.09
N GLN A 367 -4.39 -7.84 -24.96
CA GLN A 367 -4.25 -7.71 -26.42
C GLN A 367 -4.98 -6.49 -26.96
N ILE A 368 -6.13 -6.12 -26.40
CA ILE A 368 -6.91 -4.97 -26.87
C ILE A 368 -6.21 -3.64 -26.52
N TYR A 369 -5.60 -3.51 -25.33
CA TYR A 369 -4.86 -2.29 -24.97
C TYR A 369 -3.50 -2.21 -25.68
N SER A 370 -2.83 -3.34 -25.94
CA SER A 370 -1.54 -3.36 -26.68
C SER A 370 -1.71 -3.21 -28.20
N ARG A 371 -2.81 -3.65 -28.78
CA ARG A 371 -3.11 -3.43 -30.21
C ARG A 371 -3.61 -2.01 -30.50
N ALA A 372 -4.17 -1.29 -29.53
CA ALA A 372 -4.62 0.10 -29.69
C ALA A 372 -3.49 1.06 -30.10
N ASP A 373 -3.80 2.13 -30.84
CA ASP A 373 -2.82 3.15 -31.26
C ASP A 373 -2.46 4.11 -30.12
N PHE A 374 -3.42 4.41 -29.25
CA PHE A 374 -3.16 5.06 -27.96
C PHE A 374 -4.23 4.72 -26.92
N VAL A 375 -3.86 4.83 -25.65
CA VAL A 375 -4.79 4.76 -24.51
C VAL A 375 -5.14 6.18 -24.08
N ALA A 376 -6.44 6.47 -24.06
CA ALA A 376 -7.03 7.71 -23.58
C ALA A 376 -7.38 7.55 -22.09
N VAL A 377 -6.50 8.03 -21.22
CA VAL A 377 -6.70 8.05 -19.78
C VAL A 377 -7.62 9.20 -19.41
N TRP A 378 -8.77 8.93 -18.79
CA TRP A 378 -9.73 9.93 -18.33
C TRP A 378 -9.74 10.01 -16.81
N LEU A 379 -9.25 11.14 -16.28
CA LEU A 379 -9.16 11.42 -14.84
C LEU A 379 -10.44 12.03 -14.25
N GLY A 380 -11.52 12.14 -15.02
CA GLY A 380 -12.74 12.86 -14.63
C GLY A 380 -12.83 14.30 -15.17
N PRO A 381 -13.88 15.05 -14.80
CA PRO A 381 -14.09 16.44 -15.24
C PRO A 381 -13.05 17.43 -14.67
N GLU A 382 -13.13 18.68 -15.12
CA GLU A 382 -12.52 19.83 -14.45
C GLU A 382 -13.11 19.98 -13.04
N ASP A 383 -12.27 19.84 -12.01
CA ASP A 383 -12.63 20.02 -10.60
C ASP A 383 -11.35 20.15 -9.73
N ASP A 384 -11.45 20.61 -8.49
CA ASP A 384 -10.33 20.76 -7.55
C ASP A 384 -9.13 21.56 -8.12
N ASP A 385 -9.41 22.63 -8.86
CA ASP A 385 -8.41 23.46 -9.55
C ASP A 385 -7.50 22.66 -10.53
N SER A 386 -7.95 21.47 -11.00
CA SER A 386 -7.17 20.53 -11.85
C SER A 386 -6.54 21.15 -13.09
N ASP A 387 -7.16 22.21 -13.58
CA ASP A 387 -6.71 22.93 -14.76
C ASP A 387 -5.37 23.63 -14.49
N ALA A 388 -5.20 24.22 -13.30
CA ALA A 388 -3.94 24.79 -12.85
C ALA A 388 -2.92 23.69 -12.53
N ALA A 389 -3.35 22.60 -11.88
CA ALA A 389 -2.50 21.44 -11.62
C ALA A 389 -1.81 20.93 -12.90
N ILE A 390 -2.56 20.75 -13.99
CA ILE A 390 -2.02 20.30 -15.28
C ILE A 390 -1.01 21.31 -15.86
N ASP A 391 -1.22 22.61 -15.66
CA ASP A 391 -0.26 23.61 -16.12
C ASP A 391 1.01 23.68 -15.25
N LEU A 392 0.93 23.46 -13.94
CA LEU A 392 2.11 23.22 -13.08
C LEU A 392 2.90 21.99 -13.52
N LEU A 393 2.25 20.84 -13.77
CA LEU A 393 2.91 19.64 -14.29
C LEU A 393 3.64 19.94 -15.62
N ARG A 394 3.01 20.71 -16.52
CA ARG A 394 3.63 21.16 -17.78
C ARG A 394 4.76 22.18 -17.56
N ARG A 395 4.72 23.04 -16.53
CA ARG A 395 5.83 23.95 -16.18
C ARG A 395 7.03 23.17 -15.66
N LEU A 396 6.82 22.24 -14.72
CA LEU A 396 7.84 21.33 -14.18
C LEU A 396 8.57 20.57 -15.30
N HIS A 397 7.83 19.89 -16.17
CA HIS A 397 8.38 19.13 -17.29
C HIS A 397 9.28 20.00 -18.18
N ARG A 398 8.79 21.17 -18.62
CA ARG A 398 9.55 22.11 -19.48
C ARG A 398 10.80 22.68 -18.80
N ILE A 399 10.80 22.85 -17.47
CA ILE A 399 11.97 23.34 -16.73
C ILE A 399 13.07 22.28 -16.74
N SER A 400 12.72 21.04 -16.42
CA SER A 400 13.68 19.94 -16.30
C SER A 400 14.12 19.36 -17.65
N GLU A 401 13.34 19.51 -18.73
CA GLU A 401 13.83 19.29 -20.11
C GLU A 401 14.89 20.32 -20.52
N LYS A 402 14.72 21.59 -20.12
CA LYS A 402 15.55 22.71 -20.62
C LYS A 402 16.75 23.03 -19.74
N ALA A 403 16.88 22.43 -18.57
CA ALA A 403 18.00 22.70 -17.66
C ALA A 403 18.24 21.55 -16.66
N ASN A 404 19.48 21.03 -16.65
CA ASN A 404 20.04 20.26 -15.53
C ASN A 404 20.35 21.18 -14.32
N HIS A 405 19.35 21.91 -13.84
CA HIS A 405 19.47 22.84 -12.72
C HIS A 405 18.43 22.54 -11.63
N PRO A 406 18.73 21.61 -10.70
CA PRO A 406 17.87 21.32 -9.54
C PRO A 406 17.48 22.57 -8.74
N SER A 407 18.35 23.60 -8.71
CA SER A 407 18.06 24.90 -8.09
C SER A 407 16.85 25.62 -8.68
N ARG A 408 16.51 25.44 -9.97
CA ARG A 408 15.28 26.01 -10.57
C ARG A 408 14.03 25.23 -10.17
N ILE A 409 14.16 23.92 -9.97
CA ILE A 409 13.05 23.06 -9.51
C ILE A 409 12.77 23.34 -8.04
N SER A 410 13.82 23.32 -7.21
CA SER A 410 13.75 23.68 -5.80
C SER A 410 13.18 25.10 -5.62
N SER A 411 13.66 26.10 -6.38
CA SER A 411 13.08 27.47 -6.35
C SER A 411 11.64 27.58 -6.84
N LEU A 412 11.15 26.66 -7.69
CA LEU A 412 9.72 26.60 -8.04
C LEU A 412 8.91 26.02 -6.86
N ILE A 413 9.44 24.99 -6.20
CA ILE A 413 8.84 24.38 -5.01
C ILE A 413 8.84 25.37 -3.84
N SER A 414 9.92 26.11 -3.57
CA SER A 414 9.96 27.14 -2.52
C SER A 414 9.03 28.35 -2.78
N SER A 415 8.35 28.43 -3.92
CA SER A 415 7.52 29.57 -4.31
C SER A 415 6.15 29.54 -3.62
N GLN A 416 5.92 30.47 -2.70
CA GLN A 416 4.64 30.60 -1.98
C GLN A 416 3.44 30.85 -2.90
N ALA A 417 3.65 31.41 -4.10
CA ALA A 417 2.60 31.62 -5.10
C ALA A 417 2.07 30.28 -5.67
N GLU A 418 2.93 29.26 -5.75
CA GLU A 418 2.62 27.95 -6.33
C GLU A 418 1.87 27.03 -5.34
N LYS A 419 1.70 27.43 -4.06
CA LYS A 419 1.02 26.60 -3.02
C LYS A 419 -0.37 26.13 -3.45
N GLY A 420 -1.12 26.99 -4.15
CA GLY A 420 -2.46 26.65 -4.65
C GLY A 420 -2.41 25.60 -5.76
N GLU A 421 -1.52 25.78 -6.74
CA GLU A 421 -1.37 24.83 -7.85
C GLU A 421 -0.82 23.48 -7.37
N LEU A 422 0.06 23.47 -6.37
CA LEU A 422 0.55 22.22 -5.78
C LEU A 422 -0.54 21.45 -5.01
N ALA A 423 -1.42 22.17 -4.29
CA ALA A 423 -2.60 21.56 -3.67
C ALA A 423 -3.57 20.97 -4.71
N ALA A 424 -3.70 21.61 -5.88
CA ALA A 424 -4.47 21.08 -6.99
C ALA A 424 -3.84 19.80 -7.58
N VAL A 425 -2.50 19.70 -7.64
CA VAL A 425 -1.83 18.45 -8.04
C VAL A 425 -2.04 17.34 -7.01
N VAL A 426 -2.08 17.66 -5.71
CA VAL A 426 -2.45 16.71 -4.64
C VAL A 426 -3.84 16.13 -4.91
N SER A 427 -4.88 16.96 -5.04
CA SER A 427 -6.23 16.47 -5.37
C SER A 427 -6.27 15.67 -6.68
N LEU A 428 -5.54 16.11 -7.72
CA LEU A 428 -5.46 15.41 -9.01
C LEU A 428 -4.80 14.03 -8.90
N PHE A 429 -3.87 13.84 -7.97
CA PHE A 429 -3.17 12.56 -7.71
C PHE A 429 -3.92 11.65 -6.72
N GLU A 430 -4.89 12.18 -5.98
CA GLU A 430 -5.78 11.44 -5.06
C GLU A 430 -7.09 10.98 -5.73
N ARG A 431 -7.36 11.40 -6.98
CA ARG A 431 -8.54 10.94 -7.74
C ARG A 431 -8.59 9.41 -7.86
N GLU A 432 -9.81 8.87 -7.72
CA GLU A 432 -10.15 7.43 -7.69
C GLU A 432 -9.41 6.59 -8.74
N TYR A 433 -9.20 7.14 -9.95
CA TYR A 433 -8.51 6.53 -11.08
C TYR A 433 -7.20 5.84 -10.69
N TRP A 434 -6.35 6.54 -9.92
CA TRP A 434 -5.03 6.02 -9.53
C TRP A 434 -5.10 4.84 -8.56
N SER A 435 -6.24 4.67 -7.88
CA SER A 435 -6.46 3.55 -6.96
C SER A 435 -6.88 2.26 -7.67
N ARG A 436 -7.52 2.31 -8.85
CA ARG A 436 -8.06 1.11 -9.52
C ARG A 436 -6.96 0.12 -9.90
N LEU A 437 -7.21 -1.16 -9.69
CA LEU A 437 -6.32 -2.24 -10.09
C LEU A 437 -6.31 -2.46 -11.60
N TRP A 438 -7.48 -2.53 -12.24
CA TRP A 438 -7.61 -2.78 -13.68
C TRP A 438 -6.80 -1.80 -14.53
N VAL A 439 -6.75 -0.52 -14.11
CA VAL A 439 -5.93 0.56 -14.69
C VAL A 439 -4.43 0.21 -14.82
N VAL A 440 -3.89 -0.71 -14.01
CA VAL A 440 -2.51 -1.19 -14.13
C VAL A 440 -2.29 -1.82 -15.50
N GLN A 441 -3.01 -2.90 -15.86
CA GLN A 441 -2.80 -3.55 -17.16
C GLN A 441 -3.20 -2.67 -18.35
N GLU A 442 -4.15 -1.76 -18.16
CA GLU A 442 -4.58 -0.78 -19.17
C GLU A 442 -3.47 0.21 -19.55
N ILE A 443 -2.67 0.64 -18.56
CA ILE A 443 -1.51 1.53 -18.77
C ILE A 443 -0.28 0.74 -19.23
N TYR A 444 -0.02 -0.44 -18.66
CA TYR A 444 1.19 -1.22 -19.00
C TYR A 444 1.20 -1.79 -20.41
N ASN A 445 0.03 -2.12 -20.97
CA ASN A 445 -0.05 -2.58 -22.37
C ASN A 445 0.01 -1.43 -23.38
N ALA A 446 -0.08 -0.17 -22.97
CA ALA A 446 -0.29 0.95 -23.88
C ALA A 446 0.96 1.32 -24.70
N LYS A 447 0.88 1.25 -26.04
CA LYS A 447 1.94 1.78 -26.93
C LYS A 447 2.21 3.27 -26.66
N HIS A 448 1.13 4.04 -26.54
CA HIS A 448 1.13 5.50 -26.35
C HIS A 448 0.00 5.87 -25.39
N ILE A 449 0.20 6.87 -24.52
CA ILE A 449 -0.80 7.30 -23.53
C ILE A 449 -1.03 8.81 -23.63
N ALA A 450 -2.30 9.19 -23.75
CA ALA A 450 -2.77 10.58 -23.64
C ALA A 450 -3.71 10.72 -22.45
N VAL A 451 -3.44 11.69 -21.57
CA VAL A 451 -4.20 11.92 -20.34
C VAL A 451 -5.14 13.10 -20.53
N TYR A 452 -6.38 12.93 -20.13
CA TYR A 452 -7.50 13.86 -20.24
C TYR A 452 -8.08 14.15 -18.85
N CYS A 453 -8.44 15.42 -18.62
CA CYS A 453 -9.14 15.88 -17.42
C CYS A 453 -10.00 17.07 -17.85
N GLY A 454 -11.33 16.90 -17.86
CA GLY A 454 -12.22 17.84 -18.53
C GLY A 454 -11.78 18.13 -19.97
N SER A 455 -11.71 19.41 -20.32
CA SER A 455 -11.24 19.89 -21.62
C SER A 455 -9.72 19.84 -21.79
N LYS A 456 -8.89 19.66 -20.75
CA LYS A 456 -7.42 19.58 -20.92
C LYS A 456 -6.96 18.17 -21.31
N ARG A 457 -6.03 18.12 -22.27
CA ARG A 457 -5.29 16.91 -22.73
C ARG A 457 -3.79 17.17 -22.59
N THR A 458 -3.01 16.20 -22.12
CA THR A 458 -1.54 16.26 -22.08
C THR A 458 -0.94 14.86 -22.19
N SER A 459 0.36 14.73 -22.47
CA SER A 459 0.99 13.41 -22.61
C SER A 459 1.38 12.80 -21.26
N TRP A 460 1.50 11.47 -21.22
CA TRP A 460 1.88 10.70 -20.04
C TRP A 460 3.27 11.06 -19.48
N GLN A 461 4.22 11.42 -20.35
CA GLN A 461 5.57 11.81 -19.94
C GLN A 461 5.57 13.08 -19.06
N VAL A 462 4.56 13.96 -19.20
CA VAL A 462 4.41 15.13 -18.31
C VAL A 462 4.08 14.69 -16.87
N TYR A 463 3.19 13.71 -16.74
CA TYR A 463 2.80 13.11 -15.46
C TYR A 463 3.95 12.30 -14.83
N GLN A 464 4.58 11.38 -15.58
CA GLN A 464 5.72 10.60 -15.10
C GLN A 464 6.89 11.50 -14.65
N HIS A 465 7.23 12.53 -15.44
CA HIS A 465 8.35 13.42 -15.13
C HIS A 465 8.10 14.19 -13.84
N ALA A 466 6.93 14.83 -13.69
CA ALA A 466 6.59 15.55 -12.47
C ALA A 466 6.55 14.63 -11.23
N SER A 467 5.98 13.42 -11.34
CA SER A 467 6.00 12.42 -10.26
C SER A 467 7.43 12.02 -9.83
N LYS A 468 8.35 11.88 -10.80
CA LYS A 468 9.79 11.66 -10.52
C LYS A 468 10.40 12.88 -9.82
N THR A 469 10.12 14.09 -10.30
CA THR A 469 10.60 15.35 -9.71
C THR A 469 10.13 15.54 -8.28
N PHE A 470 8.86 15.29 -7.98
CA PHE A 470 8.32 15.36 -6.61
C PHE A 470 8.95 14.33 -5.68
N ARG A 471 9.22 13.11 -6.17
CA ARG A 471 9.92 12.07 -5.40
C ARG A 471 11.38 12.45 -5.12
N GLN A 472 12.06 13.14 -6.04
CA GLN A 472 13.43 13.64 -5.87
C GLN A 472 13.50 14.83 -4.89
N HIS A 473 12.55 15.76 -4.95
CA HIS A 473 12.48 16.96 -4.09
C HIS A 473 11.53 16.79 -2.89
N LYS A 474 11.32 15.56 -2.42
CA LYS A 474 10.35 15.26 -1.35
C LYS A 474 10.63 16.05 -0.06
N ALA A 475 11.90 16.26 0.29
CA ALA A 475 12.31 17.03 1.46
C ALA A 475 11.94 18.53 1.31
N ASP A 476 12.30 19.16 0.19
CA ASP A 476 11.90 20.53 -0.16
C ASP A 476 10.37 20.71 -0.04
N ILE A 477 9.60 19.73 -0.52
CA ILE A 477 8.13 19.76 -0.49
C ILE A 477 7.59 19.63 0.94
N GLU A 478 8.13 18.74 1.78
CA GLU A 478 7.68 18.63 3.18
C GLU A 478 8.04 19.89 3.99
N TYR A 479 9.21 20.49 3.73
CA TYR A 479 9.67 21.71 4.39
C TYR A 479 8.86 22.96 4.00
N HIS A 480 8.66 23.19 2.70
CA HIS A 480 7.90 24.35 2.20
C HIS A 480 6.37 24.15 2.25
N PHE A 481 5.90 22.90 2.14
CA PHE A 481 4.48 22.54 2.12
C PHE A 481 4.15 21.35 3.05
N PRO A 482 4.22 21.51 4.39
CA PRO A 482 3.77 20.53 5.38
C PRO A 482 2.23 20.46 5.46
N GLY A 483 1.58 20.22 4.31
CA GLY A 483 0.13 20.17 4.16
C GLY A 483 -0.49 18.99 4.91
N GLY A 484 -1.66 19.21 5.50
CA GLY A 484 -2.44 18.20 6.23
C GLY A 484 -2.78 18.53 7.69
N ARG A 485 -2.22 19.60 8.30
CA ARG A 485 -2.45 19.91 9.73
C ARG A 485 -3.13 21.25 10.09
N ARG A 486 -3.41 22.15 9.14
CA ARG A 486 -4.02 23.49 9.45
C ARG A 486 -5.13 24.00 8.54
N ASP A 487 -5.20 23.61 7.26
CA ASP A 487 -6.18 24.16 6.30
C ASP A 487 -7.58 23.50 6.42
N ARG A 488 -8.25 23.75 7.57
CA ARG A 488 -9.55 23.19 7.97
C ARG A 488 -10.75 23.81 7.22
N ARG A 489 -10.56 24.27 5.98
CA ARG A 489 -11.50 25.13 5.21
C ARG A 489 -11.84 24.66 3.78
N ARG A 490 -11.11 23.70 3.20
CA ARG A 490 -11.60 22.92 2.04
C ARG A 490 -11.98 21.53 2.55
N ASN A 491 -13.16 21.05 2.18
CA ASN A 491 -13.79 19.87 2.79
C ASN A 491 -13.54 18.60 1.94
N THR A 492 -12.30 18.40 1.50
CA THR A 492 -11.88 17.20 0.75
C THR A 492 -11.60 16.03 1.69
N HIS A 493 -11.70 14.81 1.17
CA HIS A 493 -11.86 13.60 1.99
C HIS A 493 -10.57 13.13 2.68
N LEU A 494 -10.68 12.72 3.95
CA LEU A 494 -9.93 11.61 4.59
C LEU A 494 -8.38 11.58 4.56
N ASN A 495 -7.68 12.64 4.16
CA ASN A 495 -6.22 12.58 3.97
C ASN A 495 -5.41 12.20 5.23
N LYS A 496 -4.97 10.93 5.26
CA LYS A 496 -4.00 10.36 6.20
C LYS A 496 -2.55 10.79 5.91
N PHE A 497 -2.29 11.41 4.76
CA PHE A 497 -0.96 11.63 4.20
C PHE A 497 -0.60 13.13 4.10
N SER A 498 0.70 13.45 4.16
CA SER A 498 1.20 14.80 3.86
C SER A 498 1.30 15.05 2.35
N TYR A 499 1.36 16.31 1.93
CA TYR A 499 1.50 16.67 0.51
C TYR A 499 2.72 15.98 -0.14
N SER A 500 3.87 15.89 0.54
CA SER A 500 5.06 15.21 -0.01
C SER A 500 4.84 13.71 -0.22
N GLN A 501 4.04 13.06 0.64
CA GLN A 501 3.70 11.64 0.51
C GLN A 501 2.75 11.39 -0.67
N VAL A 502 1.73 12.24 -0.86
CA VAL A 502 0.82 12.16 -2.01
C VAL A 502 1.61 12.33 -3.31
N LEU A 503 2.39 13.40 -3.43
CA LEU A 503 3.08 13.74 -4.68
C LEU A 503 4.21 12.76 -5.04
N ALA A 504 4.86 12.16 -4.03
CA ALA A 504 5.93 11.17 -4.25
C ALA A 504 5.42 9.75 -4.55
N PHE A 505 4.23 9.36 -4.06
CA PHE A 505 3.78 7.95 -4.05
C PHE A 505 2.35 7.69 -4.57
N GLN A 506 1.46 8.68 -4.63
CA GLN A 506 0.13 8.56 -5.26
C GLN A 506 0.16 9.00 -6.74
N GLY A 507 -1.00 9.16 -7.39
CA GLY A 507 -1.05 9.56 -8.80
C GLY A 507 -0.35 8.54 -9.72
N PRO A 508 0.39 9.01 -10.74
CA PRO A 508 1.23 8.16 -11.59
C PRO A 508 2.29 7.38 -10.80
N SER A 509 2.80 7.94 -9.70
CA SER A 509 3.78 7.31 -8.82
C SER A 509 3.26 6.03 -8.13
N SER A 510 1.94 5.84 -8.08
CA SER A 510 1.29 4.62 -7.56
C SER A 510 1.24 3.48 -8.57
N LEU A 511 1.56 3.74 -9.83
CA LEU A 511 1.66 2.76 -10.91
C LEU A 511 3.14 2.39 -11.08
N SER A 512 3.76 1.99 -9.96
CA SER A 512 5.17 1.61 -9.79
C SER A 512 5.75 0.95 -11.02
N ASN A 513 6.94 1.35 -11.49
CA ASN A 513 7.58 0.79 -12.69
C ASN A 513 7.80 -0.73 -12.61
N ILE A 514 6.83 -1.50 -13.10
CA ILE A 514 6.90 -2.96 -13.30
C ILE A 514 7.92 -3.29 -14.41
N GLU A 515 8.29 -2.30 -15.23
CA GLU A 515 9.45 -2.31 -16.15
C GLU A 515 10.79 -2.71 -15.48
N TYR A 516 10.91 -2.66 -14.15
CA TYR A 516 12.08 -3.11 -13.39
C TYR A 516 11.82 -4.34 -12.51
N LEU A 517 10.61 -4.92 -12.57
CA LEU A 517 10.39 -6.26 -12.05
C LEU A 517 10.80 -7.25 -13.14
N ASP A 518 11.52 -8.31 -12.75
CA ASP A 518 11.79 -9.43 -13.65
C ASP A 518 10.45 -10.02 -14.11
N GLU A 519 10.27 -10.24 -15.40
CA GLU A 519 8.99 -10.66 -16.00
C GLU A 519 8.48 -11.97 -15.35
N GLY A 520 9.37 -12.80 -14.80
CA GLY A 520 9.02 -14.01 -14.06
C GLY A 520 8.44 -13.85 -12.64
N SER A 521 8.43 -12.66 -12.02
CA SER A 521 8.03 -12.50 -10.60
C SER A 521 6.57 -12.08 -10.37
N LEU A 522 5.64 -13.03 -10.48
CA LEU A 522 4.23 -12.86 -10.09
C LEU A 522 4.08 -12.31 -8.65
N LEU A 523 4.94 -12.74 -7.72
CA LEU A 523 4.87 -12.31 -6.31
C LEU A 523 5.13 -10.81 -6.16
N ASP A 524 6.11 -10.26 -6.87
CA ASP A 524 6.44 -8.84 -6.75
C ASP A 524 5.43 -7.96 -7.51
N VAL A 525 4.82 -8.46 -8.59
CA VAL A 525 3.65 -7.83 -9.23
C VAL A 525 2.44 -7.78 -8.28
N LEU A 526 2.11 -8.91 -7.63
CA LEU A 526 1.05 -8.98 -6.62
C LEU A 526 1.30 -8.04 -5.43
N ARG A 527 2.55 -7.93 -4.97
CA ARG A 527 2.98 -6.98 -3.93
C ARG A 527 2.86 -5.53 -4.37
N ALA A 528 3.36 -5.20 -5.57
CA ALA A 528 3.28 -3.85 -6.14
C ALA A 528 1.83 -3.39 -6.36
N CYS A 529 0.93 -4.32 -6.68
CA CYS A 529 -0.50 -4.07 -6.90
C CYS A 529 -1.36 -4.29 -5.64
N ARG A 530 -0.80 -4.73 -4.51
CA ARG A 530 -1.55 -5.09 -3.28
C ARG A 530 -2.43 -3.94 -2.79
N ASN A 531 -1.96 -2.70 -2.90
CA ASN A 531 -2.67 -1.49 -2.47
C ASN A 531 -3.77 -1.01 -3.44
N LYS A 532 -3.89 -1.59 -4.64
CA LYS A 532 -4.86 -1.18 -5.65
C LYS A 532 -6.25 -1.72 -5.34
N MET A 533 -7.27 -0.90 -5.51
CA MET A 533 -8.67 -1.22 -5.27
C MET A 533 -9.25 -2.05 -6.42
N ALA A 534 -9.98 -3.10 -6.06
CA ALA A 534 -10.73 -3.95 -6.97
C ALA A 534 -12.09 -4.31 -6.35
N SER A 535 -13.08 -4.65 -7.17
CA SER A 535 -14.46 -4.85 -6.71
C SER A 535 -14.72 -6.29 -6.25
N LYS A 536 -13.97 -7.25 -6.77
CA LYS A 536 -13.95 -8.64 -6.30
C LYS A 536 -12.56 -8.98 -5.72
N PRO A 537 -12.46 -9.89 -4.73
CA PRO A 537 -11.18 -10.40 -4.28
C PRO A 537 -10.36 -11.07 -5.39
N GLN A 538 -10.98 -11.88 -6.25
CA GLN A 538 -10.29 -12.59 -7.35
C GLN A 538 -9.64 -11.65 -8.37
N ASP A 539 -10.19 -10.43 -8.55
CA ASP A 539 -9.61 -9.40 -9.42
C ASP A 539 -8.15 -9.09 -9.05
N LYS A 540 -7.73 -9.28 -7.79
CA LYS A 540 -6.33 -9.10 -7.33
C LYS A 540 -5.32 -9.92 -8.15
N LEU A 541 -5.75 -11.02 -8.73
CA LEU A 541 -5.02 -11.77 -9.75
C LEU A 541 -5.46 -11.36 -11.16
N PHE A 542 -6.76 -11.38 -11.46
CA PHE A 542 -7.25 -11.22 -12.84
C PHE A 542 -6.91 -9.85 -13.47
N GLY A 543 -6.85 -8.79 -12.67
CA GLY A 543 -6.45 -7.44 -13.10
C GLY A 543 -4.94 -7.23 -13.30
N ILE A 544 -4.10 -8.20 -12.93
CA ILE A 544 -2.66 -8.21 -13.25
C ILE A 544 -2.29 -9.25 -14.32
N LEU A 545 -3.20 -10.12 -14.75
CA LEU A 545 -2.88 -11.15 -15.76
C LEU A 545 -2.39 -10.57 -17.09
N GLY A 546 -2.85 -9.38 -17.46
CA GLY A 546 -2.39 -8.69 -18.66
C GLY A 546 -0.98 -8.09 -18.60
N ILE A 547 -0.24 -8.26 -17.50
CA ILE A 547 1.16 -7.79 -17.35
C ILE A 547 2.12 -8.91 -16.92
N LEU A 548 1.69 -10.17 -17.02
CA LEU A 548 2.50 -11.35 -16.75
C LEU A 548 2.86 -12.07 -18.06
N PRO A 549 3.94 -12.88 -18.09
CA PRO A 549 4.31 -13.69 -19.23
C PRO A 549 3.15 -14.60 -19.69
N PRO A 550 3.01 -14.88 -21.00
CA PRO A 550 1.95 -15.76 -21.53
C PRO A 550 1.85 -17.10 -20.79
N GLU A 551 2.98 -17.68 -20.42
CA GLU A 551 3.11 -18.97 -19.73
C GLU A 551 2.51 -18.91 -18.32
N THR A 552 2.64 -17.78 -17.63
CA THR A 552 2.01 -17.56 -16.31
C THR A 552 0.52 -17.25 -16.51
N ARG A 553 0.20 -16.37 -17.45
CA ARG A 553 -1.17 -15.90 -17.71
C ARG A 553 -2.12 -17.03 -18.11
N ASP A 554 -1.67 -17.92 -18.99
CA ASP A 554 -2.55 -18.92 -19.62
C ASP A 554 -2.88 -20.12 -18.70
N LEU A 555 -2.16 -20.24 -17.57
CA LEU A 555 -2.50 -21.10 -16.43
C LEU A 555 -3.66 -20.54 -15.62
N PHE A 556 -3.56 -19.26 -15.21
CA PHE A 556 -4.52 -18.59 -14.33
C PHE A 556 -5.78 -18.09 -15.07
N ARG A 557 -6.47 -18.96 -15.78
CA ARG A 557 -7.65 -18.58 -16.58
C ARG A 557 -8.77 -18.01 -15.69
N PRO A 558 -9.31 -16.80 -16.00
CA PRO A 558 -10.43 -16.22 -15.27
C PRO A 558 -11.69 -17.09 -15.33
N ASP A 559 -12.07 -17.67 -14.20
CA ASP A 559 -13.32 -18.40 -14.01
C ASP A 559 -14.04 -17.82 -12.79
N GLU A 560 -15.16 -17.16 -13.06
CA GLU A 560 -16.02 -16.46 -12.10
C GLU A 560 -16.77 -17.42 -11.15
N SER A 561 -16.73 -18.73 -11.38
CA SER A 561 -17.27 -19.74 -10.47
C SER A 561 -16.31 -20.15 -9.36
N ARG A 562 -15.02 -19.82 -9.47
CA ARG A 562 -13.99 -20.21 -8.49
C ARG A 562 -14.06 -19.38 -7.21
N SER A 563 -13.91 -20.05 -6.06
CA SER A 563 -13.84 -19.35 -4.78
C SER A 563 -12.54 -18.55 -4.66
N VAL A 564 -12.57 -17.50 -3.84
CA VAL A 564 -11.39 -16.67 -3.52
C VAL A 564 -10.26 -17.55 -2.95
N LYS A 565 -10.63 -18.52 -2.10
CA LYS A 565 -9.73 -19.49 -1.49
C LYS A 565 -9.03 -20.36 -2.53
N ASP A 566 -9.73 -20.88 -3.53
CA ASP A 566 -9.14 -21.71 -4.58
C ASP A 566 -8.19 -20.92 -5.49
N VAL A 567 -8.49 -19.65 -5.74
CA VAL A 567 -7.59 -18.75 -6.49
C VAL A 567 -6.34 -18.42 -5.68
N TYR A 568 -6.47 -18.08 -4.40
CA TYR A 568 -5.31 -17.71 -3.58
C TYR A 568 -4.43 -18.91 -3.20
N MET A 569 -5.00 -20.12 -3.02
CA MET A 569 -4.22 -21.35 -2.84
C MET A 569 -3.42 -21.70 -4.12
N GLU A 570 -3.99 -21.47 -5.31
CA GLU A 570 -3.29 -21.70 -6.58
C GLU A 570 -2.14 -20.71 -6.81
N ILE A 571 -2.28 -19.44 -6.42
CA ILE A 571 -1.19 -18.46 -6.43
C ILE A 571 0.01 -18.96 -5.59
N VAL A 572 -0.25 -19.45 -4.38
CA VAL A 572 0.80 -19.96 -3.48
C VAL A 572 1.45 -21.21 -4.04
N ASP A 573 0.66 -22.19 -4.51
CA ASP A 573 1.18 -23.41 -5.13
C ASP A 573 2.06 -23.09 -6.34
N TYR A 574 1.58 -22.25 -7.27
CA TYR A 574 2.37 -21.83 -8.43
C TYR A 574 3.71 -21.20 -8.03
N LEU A 575 3.68 -20.22 -7.12
CA LEU A 575 4.88 -19.51 -6.67
C LEU A 575 5.88 -20.45 -5.98
N VAL A 576 5.41 -21.29 -5.06
CA VAL A 576 6.26 -22.18 -4.27
C VAL A 576 6.82 -23.32 -5.15
N THR A 577 6.01 -23.88 -6.05
CA THR A 577 6.41 -24.95 -6.97
C THR A 577 7.43 -24.47 -8.01
N THR A 578 7.23 -23.27 -8.61
CA THR A 578 8.11 -22.73 -9.67
C THR A 578 9.41 -22.15 -9.12
N THR A 579 9.34 -21.23 -8.16
CA THR A 579 10.53 -20.53 -7.64
C THR A 579 11.35 -21.39 -6.69
N ARG A 580 10.70 -22.32 -5.99
CA ARG A 580 11.20 -23.01 -4.78
C ARG A 580 11.58 -22.05 -3.64
N SER A 581 11.00 -20.86 -3.61
CA SER A 581 10.95 -19.99 -2.43
C SER A 581 9.65 -20.22 -1.64
N LEU A 582 9.69 -19.97 -0.33
CA LEU A 582 8.53 -19.91 0.56
C LEU A 582 8.13 -18.47 0.94
N ASP A 583 8.82 -17.44 0.43
CA ASP A 583 8.64 -16.03 0.85
C ASP A 583 7.22 -15.48 0.65
N VAL A 584 6.39 -16.13 -0.17
CA VAL A 584 4.96 -15.81 -0.30
C VAL A 584 4.16 -16.04 0.99
N ILE A 585 4.56 -16.99 1.86
CA ILE A 585 3.85 -17.22 3.13
C ILE A 585 4.01 -16.02 4.07
N CYS A 586 5.11 -15.25 3.94
CA CYS A 586 5.33 -14.03 4.71
C CYS A 586 4.37 -12.89 4.32
N ASP A 587 3.74 -12.93 3.14
CA ASP A 587 2.67 -11.98 2.77
C ASP A 587 1.32 -12.29 3.46
N ALA A 588 1.25 -13.35 4.28
CA ALA A 588 0.11 -13.71 5.13
C ALA A 588 0.19 -13.10 6.56
N ILE A 589 1.07 -12.12 6.81
CA ILE A 589 1.14 -11.41 8.09
C ILE A 589 -0.21 -10.74 8.44
N HIS A 590 -0.67 -10.97 9.66
CA HIS A 590 -1.93 -10.46 10.19
C HIS A 590 -1.70 -9.52 11.37
N PHE A 591 -1.14 -8.32 11.14
CA PHE A 591 -1.11 -7.26 12.15
C PHE A 591 -1.75 -5.94 11.67
N PRO A 592 -2.80 -5.44 12.36
CA PRO A 592 -3.58 -6.12 13.40
C PRO A 592 -4.25 -7.41 12.85
N ALA A 593 -4.72 -8.28 13.73
CA ALA A 593 -5.30 -9.57 13.34
C ALA A 593 -6.46 -9.39 12.35
N HIS A 594 -6.26 -9.87 11.12
CA HIS A 594 -7.28 -9.92 10.06
C HIS A 594 -7.76 -11.35 9.88
N THR A 595 -9.05 -11.60 10.09
CA THR A 595 -9.70 -12.86 9.76
C THR A 595 -10.48 -12.69 8.46
N SER A 596 -9.98 -13.28 7.38
CA SER A 596 -10.68 -13.33 6.09
C SER A 596 -12.00 -14.11 6.22
N SER A 597 -13.04 -13.68 5.50
CA SER A 597 -14.32 -14.43 5.40
C SER A 597 -14.15 -15.82 4.79
N GLU A 598 -13.10 -16.01 4.00
CA GLU A 598 -12.93 -17.15 3.09
C GLU A 598 -12.32 -18.39 3.78
N THR A 599 -12.00 -18.33 5.07
CA THR A 599 -11.33 -19.41 5.84
C THR A 599 -10.03 -19.89 5.19
N LEU A 600 -9.19 -18.95 4.74
CA LEU A 600 -7.89 -19.27 4.11
C LEU A 600 -6.97 -20.07 5.06
N PRO A 601 -6.15 -21.01 4.54
CA PRO A 601 -5.04 -21.58 5.29
C PRO A 601 -4.08 -20.48 5.78
N SER A 602 -3.42 -20.70 6.92
CA SER A 602 -2.58 -19.67 7.58
C SER A 602 -1.36 -19.22 6.77
N TYR A 603 -0.92 -20.05 5.82
CA TYR A 603 0.18 -19.76 4.90
C TYR A 603 -0.26 -19.07 3.59
N VAL A 604 -1.57 -18.78 3.42
CA VAL A 604 -2.14 -18.21 2.19
C VAL A 604 -2.49 -16.74 2.38
N PRO A 605 -1.79 -15.81 1.70
CA PRO A 605 -2.10 -14.37 1.79
C PRO A 605 -3.50 -14.03 1.31
N ASP A 606 -4.24 -13.26 2.10
CA ASP A 606 -5.47 -12.60 1.64
C ASP A 606 -5.11 -11.40 0.76
N TRP A 607 -4.97 -11.61 -0.55
CA TRP A 607 -4.62 -10.54 -1.50
C TRP A 607 -5.65 -9.40 -1.56
N SER A 608 -6.88 -9.61 -1.06
CA SER A 608 -7.89 -8.55 -0.95
C SER A 608 -7.56 -7.55 0.16
N HIS A 609 -6.97 -8.04 1.26
CA HIS A 609 -6.54 -7.25 2.41
C HIS A 609 -5.23 -6.50 2.13
N ILE A 610 -5.17 -5.23 2.55
CA ILE A 610 -3.96 -4.40 2.54
C ILE A 610 -3.38 -4.43 3.96
N PRO A 611 -2.32 -5.22 4.24
CA PRO A 611 -1.76 -5.31 5.59
C PRO A 611 -1.13 -3.98 6.01
N SER A 612 -1.19 -3.66 7.30
CA SER A 612 -0.52 -2.46 7.84
C SER A 612 0.99 -2.64 7.99
N VAL A 613 1.48 -3.88 7.95
CA VAL A 613 2.88 -4.27 8.10
C VAL A 613 3.28 -5.13 6.91
N ALA A 614 4.33 -4.73 6.19
CA ALA A 614 4.91 -5.50 5.10
C ALA A 614 5.85 -6.60 5.62
N ALA A 615 6.04 -7.65 4.82
CA ALA A 615 7.01 -8.70 5.11
C ALA A 615 8.44 -8.13 5.22
N LEU A 616 9.21 -8.69 6.14
CA LEU A 616 10.62 -8.34 6.36
C LEU A 616 11.45 -8.62 5.11
N GLY A 617 11.28 -9.80 4.48
CA GLY A 617 11.98 -10.17 3.24
C GLY A 617 11.60 -9.34 2.01
N GLN A 618 10.41 -8.73 1.99
CA GLN A 618 10.01 -7.75 0.95
C GLN A 618 10.76 -6.42 1.12
N THR A 619 11.07 -6.04 2.36
CA THR A 619 11.60 -4.71 2.70
C THR A 619 13.13 -4.69 2.81
N TYR A 620 13.72 -5.82 3.22
CA TYR A 620 15.13 -5.95 3.58
C TYR A 620 15.76 -7.18 2.94
N LYS A 621 17.04 -7.07 2.53
CA LYS A 621 17.77 -8.12 1.81
C LYS A 621 18.28 -9.23 2.75
N PHE A 622 17.36 -9.87 3.47
CA PHE A 622 17.64 -11.00 4.34
C PHE A 622 17.84 -12.30 3.54
N SER A 623 18.52 -13.26 4.16
CA SER A 623 18.94 -14.52 3.54
C SER A 623 19.09 -15.64 4.58
N ALA A 624 18.10 -15.80 5.46
CA ALA A 624 18.14 -16.72 6.60
C ALA A 624 18.44 -18.18 6.21
N SER A 625 17.81 -18.68 5.13
CA SER A 625 18.13 -19.99 4.55
C SER A 625 19.22 -19.97 3.45
N GLY A 626 19.93 -18.85 3.30
CA GLY A 626 21.01 -18.67 2.33
C GLY A 626 20.52 -18.82 0.88
N ASN A 627 21.10 -19.78 0.16
CA ASN A 627 20.70 -20.16 -1.20
C ASN A 627 19.95 -21.50 -1.26
N ARG A 628 19.46 -22.02 -0.12
CA ARG A 628 18.69 -23.27 -0.09
C ARG A 628 17.35 -23.06 -0.79
N ARG A 629 16.86 -24.11 -1.44
CA ARG A 629 15.55 -24.17 -2.09
C ARG A 629 14.60 -25.01 -1.25
N SER A 630 13.32 -24.66 -1.29
CA SER A 630 12.25 -25.37 -0.60
C SER A 630 12.07 -26.79 -1.13
N LYS A 631 12.17 -27.76 -0.21
CA LYS A 631 11.48 -29.04 -0.35
C LYS A 631 10.14 -28.92 0.38
N HIS A 632 9.06 -29.18 -0.34
CA HIS A 632 7.69 -29.06 0.14
C HIS A 632 6.78 -30.09 -0.55
N GLN A 633 5.62 -30.34 0.05
CA GLN A 633 4.55 -31.13 -0.53
C GLN A 633 3.18 -30.57 -0.09
N PHE A 634 2.33 -30.24 -1.06
CA PHE A 634 0.92 -29.92 -0.78
C PHE A 634 0.10 -31.20 -0.61
N ASN A 635 -0.95 -31.16 0.22
CA ASN A 635 -1.98 -32.19 0.22
C ASN A 635 -2.89 -32.09 -1.02
N GLU A 636 -3.71 -33.10 -1.29
CA GLU A 636 -4.60 -33.17 -2.48
C GLU A 636 -5.49 -31.93 -2.66
N ARG A 637 -5.88 -31.29 -1.56
CA ARG A 637 -6.77 -30.11 -1.53
C ARG A 637 -6.01 -28.77 -1.52
N LYS A 638 -4.68 -28.80 -1.57
CA LYS A 638 -3.76 -27.64 -1.45
C LYS A 638 -4.03 -26.73 -0.23
N ASN A 639 -4.67 -27.28 0.81
CA ASN A 639 -5.05 -26.59 2.04
C ASN A 639 -4.11 -26.89 3.22
N LYS A 640 -3.14 -27.79 3.01
CA LYS A 640 -1.99 -28.01 3.90
C LYS A 640 -0.72 -28.12 3.08
N ILE A 641 0.40 -27.62 3.62
CA ILE A 641 1.73 -27.70 3.02
C ILE A 641 2.73 -28.26 4.04
N GLU A 642 3.33 -29.40 3.70
CA GLU A 642 4.51 -29.91 4.39
C GLU A 642 5.75 -29.23 3.81
N PHE A 643 6.74 -28.85 4.63
CA PHE A 643 8.01 -28.28 4.19
C PHE A 643 9.16 -28.56 5.16
N GLU A 644 10.39 -28.47 4.65
CA GLU A 644 11.61 -28.58 5.46
C GLU A 644 12.04 -27.24 6.09
N ALA A 645 12.37 -27.25 7.37
CA ALA A 645 12.91 -26.10 8.11
C ALA A 645 13.91 -26.51 9.20
N ILE A 646 14.68 -25.55 9.69
CA ILE A 646 15.65 -25.72 10.78
C ILE A 646 15.04 -25.13 12.05
N TYR A 647 14.88 -25.92 13.11
CA TYR A 647 14.46 -25.42 14.42
C TYR A 647 15.56 -24.53 15.02
N ILE A 648 15.19 -23.33 15.48
CA ILE A 648 16.11 -22.41 16.15
C ILE A 648 15.91 -22.45 17.66
N ASP A 649 14.74 -22.05 18.14
CA ASP A 649 14.37 -22.00 19.57
C ASP A 649 12.85 -21.72 19.74
N THR A 650 12.34 -21.73 20.96
CA THR A 650 10.96 -21.38 21.34
C THR A 650 10.90 -19.98 21.96
N ILE A 651 9.80 -19.25 21.74
CA ILE A 651 9.55 -17.96 22.38
C ILE A 651 9.25 -18.17 23.87
N GLY A 652 10.12 -17.70 24.75
CA GLY A 652 9.92 -17.75 26.21
C GLY A 652 9.16 -16.53 26.74
N ILE A 653 9.46 -15.33 26.24
CA ILE A 653 8.81 -14.09 26.67
C ILE A 653 8.82 -13.01 25.58
N HIS A 654 7.79 -12.17 25.53
CA HIS A 654 7.69 -11.04 24.60
C HIS A 654 7.21 -9.76 25.31
N GLY A 655 7.50 -8.61 24.70
CA GLY A 655 7.01 -7.31 25.12
C GLY A 655 5.65 -6.95 24.51
N ILE A 656 5.16 -5.75 24.84
CA ILE A 656 4.00 -5.16 24.17
C ILE A 656 4.30 -4.88 22.69
N ALA A 657 3.31 -5.01 21.81
CA ALA A 657 3.45 -4.65 20.40
C ALA A 657 3.25 -3.13 20.18
N VAL A 658 4.01 -2.54 19.25
CA VAL A 658 3.79 -1.15 18.83
C VAL A 658 2.57 -1.08 17.91
N GLY A 659 1.57 -0.27 18.28
CA GLY A 659 0.35 -0.09 17.49
C GLY A 659 0.60 0.51 16.10
N THR A 660 -0.24 0.17 15.12
CA THR A 660 -0.12 0.66 13.72
C THR A 660 -0.41 2.15 13.54
N LEU A 661 -0.83 2.85 14.60
CA LEU A 661 -0.91 4.31 14.63
C LEU A 661 0.45 4.98 14.90
N CYS A 662 1.47 4.22 15.33
CA CYS A 662 2.86 4.65 15.38
C CYS A 662 3.08 6.00 16.10
N THR A 663 2.38 6.21 17.22
CA THR A 663 2.50 7.44 18.00
C THR A 663 3.78 7.42 18.84
N LEU A 664 4.25 8.60 19.25
CA LEU A 664 5.39 8.69 20.17
C LEU A 664 5.16 7.90 21.47
N ALA A 665 3.92 7.87 21.97
CA ALA A 665 3.59 7.11 23.19
C ALA A 665 3.78 5.59 22.97
N ASP A 666 3.38 5.05 21.81
CA ASP A 666 3.55 3.63 21.50
C ASP A 666 5.02 3.22 21.52
N TYR A 667 5.89 4.00 20.86
CA TYR A 667 7.33 3.72 20.82
C TYR A 667 8.00 3.86 22.19
N LEU A 668 7.66 4.91 22.97
CA LEU A 668 8.26 5.13 24.28
C LEU A 668 7.84 4.04 25.29
N MET A 669 6.56 3.68 25.33
CA MET A 669 6.07 2.62 26.21
C MET A 669 6.63 1.25 25.82
N ALA A 670 6.73 0.96 24.52
CA ALA A 670 7.38 -0.25 24.03
C ALA A 670 8.85 -0.30 24.44
N PHE A 671 9.63 0.77 24.23
CA PHE A 671 11.04 0.81 24.61
C PHE A 671 11.26 0.57 26.12
N ILE A 672 10.50 1.23 27.01
CA ILE A 672 10.58 0.99 28.46
C ILE A 672 10.32 -0.50 28.76
N HIS A 673 9.22 -1.04 28.25
CA HIS A 673 8.82 -2.42 28.52
C HIS A 673 9.84 -3.44 27.98
N TRP A 674 10.39 -3.19 26.80
CA TRP A 674 11.36 -4.08 26.17
C TRP A 674 12.72 -4.01 26.88
N ARG A 675 13.19 -2.81 27.28
CA ARG A 675 14.40 -2.64 28.11
C ARG A 675 14.24 -3.30 29.49
N ALA A 676 13.06 -3.21 30.11
CA ALA A 676 12.79 -3.85 31.40
C ALA A 676 12.88 -5.38 31.32
N LEU A 677 12.28 -5.99 30.28
CA LEU A 677 12.40 -7.44 30.02
C LEU A 677 13.86 -7.85 29.74
N LEU A 678 14.59 -7.04 28.95
CA LEU A 678 16.00 -7.28 28.65
C LEU A 678 16.85 -7.28 29.93
N LEU A 679 16.81 -6.19 30.71
CA LEU A 679 17.63 -6.00 31.91
C LEU A 679 17.32 -7.04 32.99
N GLY A 680 16.06 -7.41 33.19
CA GLY A 680 15.66 -8.46 34.13
C GLY A 680 16.26 -9.84 33.80
N SER A 681 16.66 -10.09 32.55
CA SER A 681 17.31 -11.33 32.12
C SER A 681 18.84 -11.33 32.18
N ILE A 682 19.47 -10.16 32.37
CA ILE A 682 20.94 -9.98 32.39
C ILE A 682 21.44 -9.27 33.66
N GLN A 683 20.62 -9.21 34.71
CA GLN A 683 20.90 -8.41 35.91
C GLN A 683 22.13 -8.89 36.69
N ASN A 684 22.45 -10.19 36.59
CA ASN A 684 23.63 -10.83 37.22
C ASN A 684 24.83 -10.97 36.27
N GLU A 685 24.72 -10.51 35.01
CA GLU A 685 25.76 -10.68 34.00
C GLU A 685 26.91 -9.67 34.13
N SER A 686 28.05 -10.00 33.53
CA SER A 686 29.20 -9.09 33.49
C SER A 686 28.86 -7.79 32.78
N LYS A 687 29.58 -6.70 33.11
CA LYS A 687 29.40 -5.40 32.44
C LYS A 687 29.59 -5.50 30.91
N GLU A 688 30.50 -6.35 30.46
CA GLU A 688 30.81 -6.56 29.05
C GLU A 688 29.66 -7.30 28.34
N VAL A 689 29.15 -8.38 28.94
CA VAL A 689 27.97 -9.11 28.43
C VAL A 689 26.75 -8.19 28.39
N ARG A 690 26.51 -7.40 29.45
CA ARG A 690 25.41 -6.42 29.50
C ARG A 690 25.50 -5.39 28.37
N LEU A 691 26.68 -4.82 28.12
CA LEU A 691 26.89 -3.85 27.05
C LEU A 691 26.70 -4.49 25.66
N SER A 692 27.18 -5.71 25.47
CA SER A 692 26.97 -6.48 24.23
C SER A 692 25.48 -6.75 23.95
N VAL A 693 24.74 -7.22 24.95
CA VAL A 693 23.30 -7.49 24.86
C VAL A 693 22.48 -6.20 24.64
N GLN A 694 22.89 -5.08 25.24
CA GLN A 694 22.28 -3.78 24.95
C GLN A 694 22.60 -3.26 23.54
N GLY A 695 23.80 -3.52 23.01
CA GLY A 695 24.14 -3.28 21.61
C GLY A 695 23.26 -4.08 20.66
N ALA A 696 23.12 -5.39 20.93
CA ALA A 696 22.22 -6.27 20.19
C ALA A 696 20.75 -5.81 20.27
N PHE A 697 20.29 -5.28 21.42
CA PHE A 697 18.96 -4.69 21.54
C PHE A 697 18.76 -3.47 20.62
N CYS A 698 19.73 -2.56 20.52
CA CYS A 698 19.66 -1.44 19.56
C CYS A 698 19.65 -1.92 18.09
N ASN A 699 20.28 -3.06 17.79
CA ASN A 699 20.20 -3.70 16.48
C ASN A 699 18.85 -4.39 16.24
N VAL A 700 18.24 -4.98 17.27
CA VAL A 700 16.86 -5.49 17.20
C VAL A 700 15.88 -4.36 16.89
N LEU A 701 15.99 -3.20 17.57
CA LEU A 701 15.16 -2.01 17.28
C LEU A 701 15.26 -1.57 15.81
N SER A 702 16.44 -1.69 15.18
CA SER A 702 16.69 -1.36 13.78
C SER A 702 16.50 -2.51 12.79
N LEU A 703 16.10 -3.71 13.23
CA LEU A 703 16.06 -4.94 12.42
C LEU A 703 17.41 -5.19 11.70
N GLY A 704 18.51 -4.89 12.37
CA GLY A 704 19.89 -4.93 11.84
C GLY A 704 20.22 -3.82 10.83
N GLN A 705 19.28 -2.96 10.46
CA GLN A 705 19.45 -1.93 9.44
C GLN A 705 20.01 -0.64 10.07
N ILE A 706 21.26 -0.69 10.54
CA ILE A 706 21.98 0.47 11.06
C ILE A 706 22.16 1.51 9.92
N PRO A 707 21.79 2.79 10.12
CA PRO A 707 21.99 3.83 9.11
C PRO A 707 23.48 4.11 8.84
N ALA A 708 23.85 4.29 7.57
CA ALA A 708 25.25 4.36 7.13
C ALA A 708 26.05 5.59 7.63
N GLN A 709 25.41 6.56 8.30
CA GLN A 709 26.10 7.68 8.94
C GLN A 709 26.69 7.36 10.33
N PHE A 710 26.37 6.19 10.91
CA PHE A 710 27.00 5.70 12.13
C PHE A 710 28.18 4.79 11.75
N GLY A 711 29.38 5.15 12.19
CA GLY A 711 30.63 4.46 11.82
C GLY A 711 30.83 3.13 12.53
N ASP A 712 30.26 2.97 13.74
CA ASP A 712 30.27 1.72 14.48
C ASP A 712 28.93 1.43 15.22
N PRO A 713 28.72 0.20 15.72
CA PRO A 713 27.49 -0.16 16.43
C PRO A 713 27.31 0.52 17.80
N ALA A 714 28.38 0.99 18.45
CA ALA A 714 28.32 1.68 19.73
C ALA A 714 27.82 3.12 19.57
N GLU A 715 28.21 3.81 18.50
CA GLU A 715 27.60 5.09 18.08
C GLU A 715 26.08 4.93 17.86
N TRP A 716 25.67 3.87 17.15
CA TRP A 716 24.25 3.57 16.92
C TRP A 716 23.50 3.31 18.22
N SER A 717 24.09 2.56 19.16
CA SER A 717 23.51 2.34 20.48
C SER A 717 23.41 3.61 21.31
N ALA A 718 24.48 4.42 21.36
CA ALA A 718 24.46 5.70 22.07
C ALA A 718 23.40 6.64 21.50
N PHE A 719 23.28 6.72 20.17
CA PHE A 719 22.21 7.46 19.50
C PHE A 719 20.81 6.96 19.90
N CYS A 720 20.57 5.65 19.90
CA CYS A 720 19.31 5.07 20.34
C CYS A 720 18.99 5.45 21.80
N TYR A 721 19.95 5.30 22.71
CA TYR A 721 19.74 5.63 24.12
C TYR A 721 19.54 7.13 24.35
N HIS A 722 20.29 8.01 23.68
CA HIS A 722 20.07 9.46 23.74
C HIS A 722 18.67 9.85 23.23
N MET A 723 18.25 9.29 22.10
CA MET A 723 16.95 9.53 21.49
C MET A 723 15.81 9.12 22.45
N PHE A 724 15.84 7.90 22.98
CA PHE A 724 14.79 7.43 23.89
C PHE A 724 14.84 8.12 25.26
N ALA A 725 16.01 8.21 25.91
CA ALA A 725 16.13 8.81 27.25
C ALA A 725 15.68 10.27 27.29
N SER A 726 16.08 11.08 26.30
CA SER A 726 15.69 12.49 26.22
C SER A 726 14.20 12.68 25.88
N LEU A 727 13.61 11.82 25.03
CA LEU A 727 12.16 11.85 24.74
C LEU A 727 11.33 11.33 25.92
N LEU A 728 11.84 10.36 26.69
CA LEU A 728 11.23 9.91 27.95
C LEU A 728 11.24 11.04 29.00
N ARG A 729 12.38 11.69 29.23
CA ARG A 729 12.51 12.79 30.20
C ARG A 729 11.66 14.01 29.83
N GLU A 730 11.45 14.26 28.53
CA GLU A 730 10.51 15.28 28.01
C GLU A 730 9.03 14.91 28.24
N ARG A 731 8.65 13.65 27.99
CA ARG A 731 7.24 13.23 27.90
C ARG A 731 6.66 12.63 29.17
N LEU A 732 7.52 12.04 29.99
CA LEU A 732 7.20 11.37 31.24
C LEU A 732 8.18 11.84 32.34
N PRO A 733 8.23 13.14 32.68
CA PRO A 733 9.24 13.70 33.59
C PRO A 733 9.20 13.15 35.02
N CYS A 734 8.12 12.45 35.40
CA CYS A 734 7.97 11.77 36.69
C CYS A 734 8.36 10.28 36.64
N LEU A 735 8.71 9.73 35.46
CA LEU A 735 9.23 8.37 35.33
C LEU A 735 10.70 8.34 35.78
N GLN A 736 11.01 7.50 36.75
CA GLN A 736 12.39 7.24 37.15
C GLN A 736 13.07 6.40 36.06
N LEU A 737 14.19 6.89 35.55
CA LEU A 737 15.07 6.17 34.62
C LEU A 737 16.18 5.49 35.44
N ASP A 738 16.68 4.35 34.97
CA ASP A 738 17.89 3.74 35.52
C ASP A 738 19.14 4.61 35.26
N ASP A 739 20.17 4.52 36.11
CA ASP A 739 21.34 5.42 36.07
C ASP A 739 22.05 5.45 34.70
N GLU A 740 22.08 4.30 34.02
CA GLU A 740 22.67 4.12 32.70
C GLU A 740 21.85 4.87 31.64
N LEU A 741 20.53 4.68 31.61
CA LEU A 741 19.61 5.41 30.72
C LEU A 741 19.53 6.92 31.07
N LEU A 742 19.64 7.29 32.34
CA LEU A 742 19.64 8.68 32.80
C LEU A 742 20.87 9.44 32.24
N GLY A 743 22.02 8.79 32.16
CA GLY A 743 23.25 9.35 31.56
C GLY A 743 23.10 9.74 30.08
N TYR A 744 22.16 9.13 29.36
CA TYR A 744 21.84 9.49 27.97
C TYR A 744 20.75 10.58 27.84
N SER A 745 20.12 11.00 28.93
CA SER A 745 18.91 11.85 28.86
C SER A 745 19.16 13.32 28.49
N GLU A 746 20.42 13.77 28.53
CA GLU A 746 20.81 15.13 28.13
C GLU A 746 21.11 15.22 26.63
N THR A 747 20.61 16.27 25.98
CA THR A 747 20.77 16.52 24.54
C THR A 747 20.48 17.99 24.22
N THR A 748 21.11 18.52 23.17
CA THR A 748 20.84 19.85 22.61
C THR A 748 19.91 19.82 21.38
N THR A 749 19.56 18.63 20.88
CA THR A 749 18.78 18.44 19.64
C THR A 749 17.29 18.74 19.85
N ASP A 750 16.65 19.40 18.87
CA ASP A 750 15.26 19.87 19.02
C ASP A 750 14.29 18.68 19.20
N PRO A 751 13.25 18.82 20.05
CA PRO A 751 12.20 17.80 20.20
C PRO A 751 11.57 17.31 18.89
N SER A 752 11.45 18.15 17.86
CA SER A 752 10.89 17.77 16.55
C SER A 752 11.86 16.92 15.73
N GLU A 753 13.12 17.34 15.61
CA GLU A 753 14.19 16.59 14.96
C GLU A 753 14.37 15.19 15.59
N ARG A 754 14.33 15.10 16.93
CA ARG A 754 14.38 13.81 17.65
C ARG A 754 13.19 12.91 17.34
N ARG A 755 11.98 13.46 17.21
CA ARG A 755 10.77 12.69 16.81
C ARG A 755 10.83 12.24 15.35
N GLU A 756 11.30 13.09 14.44
CA GLU A 756 11.47 12.76 13.02
C GLU A 756 12.54 11.67 12.82
N SER A 757 13.66 11.79 13.54
CA SER A 757 14.74 10.79 13.54
C SER A 757 14.25 9.42 14.03
N LEU A 758 13.46 9.38 15.10
CA LEU A 758 12.82 8.15 15.60
C LEU A 758 11.90 7.55 14.54
N GLN A 759 10.99 8.34 13.97
CA GLN A 759 10.05 7.89 12.96
C GLN A 759 10.75 7.38 11.67
N THR A 760 11.87 8.00 11.31
CA THR A 760 12.66 7.69 10.10
C THR A 760 13.52 6.44 10.29
N HIS A 761 14.21 6.31 11.42
CA HIS A 761 15.14 5.20 11.64
C HIS A 761 14.49 3.96 12.28
N LEU A 762 13.50 4.12 13.15
CA LEU A 762 12.88 3.02 13.91
C LEU A 762 11.38 2.81 13.61
N GLY A 763 10.65 3.87 13.25
CA GLY A 763 9.19 3.86 13.29
C GLY A 763 8.51 2.74 12.49
N SER A 764 8.79 2.66 11.19
CA SER A 764 8.26 1.59 10.31
C SER A 764 8.80 0.19 10.62
N LYS A 765 9.88 0.09 11.41
CA LYS A 765 10.52 -1.17 11.81
C LYS A 765 9.82 -1.77 13.03
N MET A 766 9.60 -0.95 14.05
CA MET A 766 8.88 -1.33 15.26
C MET A 766 7.38 -1.54 15.00
N MET A 767 6.80 -0.85 14.02
CA MET A 767 5.36 -0.88 13.70
C MET A 767 4.78 -2.31 13.60
N GLY A 768 3.80 -2.59 14.46
CA GLY A 768 3.07 -3.86 14.50
C GLY A 768 3.87 -5.07 14.98
N ARG A 769 5.05 -4.83 15.55
CA ARG A 769 5.95 -5.86 16.07
C ARG A 769 6.16 -5.70 17.58
N CYS A 770 6.54 -6.78 18.24
CA CYS A 770 7.02 -6.79 19.62
C CYS A 770 8.43 -7.41 19.72
N PHE A 771 9.23 -6.89 20.65
CA PHE A 771 10.47 -7.52 21.09
C PHE A 771 10.17 -8.87 21.74
N PHE A 772 11.06 -9.85 21.56
CA PHE A 772 11.02 -11.12 22.26
C PHE A 772 12.40 -11.60 22.72
N ARG A 773 12.38 -12.51 23.70
CA ARG A 773 13.50 -13.34 24.10
C ARG A 773 13.07 -14.81 24.10
N THR A 774 13.91 -15.66 23.53
CA THR A 774 13.68 -17.11 23.42
C THR A 774 14.12 -17.85 24.69
N GLU A 775 13.92 -19.16 24.76
CA GLU A 775 14.26 -19.97 25.94
C GLU A 775 15.79 -20.08 26.17
N ASP A 776 16.60 -20.30 25.12
CA ASP A 776 18.07 -20.18 25.16
C ASP A 776 18.54 -18.69 25.27
N GLY A 777 17.60 -17.75 25.37
CA GLY A 777 17.89 -16.35 25.69
C GLY A 777 18.28 -15.46 24.52
N MET A 778 18.19 -15.93 23.28
CA MET A 778 18.38 -15.13 22.06
C MET A 778 17.27 -14.08 21.94
N ILE A 779 17.58 -12.93 21.32
CA ILE A 779 16.66 -11.79 21.22
C ILE A 779 16.28 -11.43 19.78
N GLY A 780 15.06 -10.92 19.62
CA GLY A 780 14.53 -10.55 18.30
C GLY A 780 13.31 -9.63 18.37
N MET A 781 12.71 -9.38 17.21
CA MET A 781 11.43 -8.67 17.08
C MET A 781 10.56 -9.35 16.01
N GLY A 782 9.28 -9.53 16.28
CA GLY A 782 8.38 -10.29 15.40
C GLY A 782 6.93 -9.84 15.48
N SER A 783 6.05 -10.55 14.75
CA SER A 783 4.60 -10.34 14.75
C SER A 783 4.02 -10.11 16.15
N GLY A 784 3.30 -9.00 16.34
CA GLY A 784 2.62 -8.69 17.61
C GLY A 784 1.47 -9.64 18.00
N ALA A 785 1.26 -10.72 17.24
CA ALA A 785 0.33 -11.82 17.54
C ALA A 785 1.04 -13.08 18.09
N MET A 786 2.34 -13.01 18.36
CA MET A 786 3.08 -14.11 19.01
C MET A 786 2.66 -14.32 20.47
N ILE A 787 2.91 -15.53 20.98
CA ILE A 787 2.74 -15.91 22.39
C ILE A 787 3.95 -16.75 22.85
N PRO A 788 4.19 -16.88 24.16
CA PRO A 788 5.13 -17.87 24.69
C PRO A 788 4.72 -19.29 24.25
N GLY A 789 5.69 -20.10 23.80
CA GLY A 789 5.44 -21.41 23.21
C GLY A 789 5.32 -21.44 21.68
N ASP A 790 5.29 -20.29 21.00
CA ASP A 790 5.51 -20.26 19.53
C ASP A 790 6.97 -20.64 19.22
N ILE A 791 7.19 -21.46 18.19
CA ILE A 791 8.55 -21.89 17.78
C ILE A 791 9.10 -21.02 16.65
N VAL A 792 10.39 -20.69 16.74
CA VAL A 792 11.15 -20.00 15.70
C VAL A 792 11.87 -21.02 14.82
N VAL A 793 11.57 -21.02 13.53
CA VAL A 793 12.24 -21.88 12.54
C VAL A 793 12.79 -21.07 11.38
N VAL A 794 13.78 -21.61 10.67
CA VAL A 794 14.24 -21.09 9.36
C VAL A 794 13.79 -22.05 8.26
N PRO A 795 12.73 -21.73 7.49
CA PRO A 795 12.27 -22.55 6.37
C PRO A 795 13.30 -22.58 5.24
N LEU A 796 13.56 -23.75 4.65
CA LEU A 796 14.43 -23.83 3.49
C LEU A 796 13.76 -23.17 2.29
N GLY A 797 14.42 -22.19 1.67
CA GLY A 797 13.83 -21.36 0.63
C GLY A 797 13.09 -20.13 1.14
N CYS A 798 13.20 -19.76 2.42
CA CYS A 798 12.75 -18.45 2.91
C CYS A 798 13.91 -17.51 3.23
N SER A 799 13.72 -16.23 2.93
CA SER A 799 14.63 -15.12 3.23
C SER A 799 14.72 -14.79 4.73
N THR A 800 13.72 -15.16 5.54
CA THR A 800 13.63 -14.84 6.96
C THR A 800 13.32 -16.07 7.84
N PRO A 801 13.63 -16.04 9.15
CA PRO A 801 13.03 -16.94 10.12
C PRO A 801 11.53 -16.60 10.32
N VAL A 802 10.74 -17.60 10.71
CA VAL A 802 9.29 -17.48 10.90
C VAL A 802 8.85 -18.09 12.22
N LEU A 803 7.69 -17.63 12.71
CA LEU A 803 7.01 -18.19 13.87
C LEU A 803 5.94 -19.19 13.43
N LEU A 804 5.99 -20.38 14.03
CA LEU A 804 4.97 -21.41 13.94
C LEU A 804 4.35 -21.64 15.32
N ARG A 805 3.03 -21.88 15.36
CA ARG A 805 2.29 -22.29 16.57
C ARG A 805 1.73 -23.68 16.34
N GLU A 806 1.89 -24.61 17.29
CA GLU A 806 1.18 -25.90 17.19
C GLU A 806 -0.32 -25.65 17.42
N GLU A 807 -1.12 -25.93 16.39
CA GLU A 807 -2.56 -25.62 16.34
C GLU A 807 -3.21 -26.60 15.34
N GLY A 808 -4.37 -27.17 15.69
CA GLY A 808 -5.04 -28.19 14.86
C GLY A 808 -4.91 -29.58 15.47
N THR A 809 -4.51 -30.57 14.65
CA THR A 809 -4.17 -31.92 15.16
C THR A 809 -2.68 -32.03 15.49
N THR A 810 -2.28 -33.03 16.27
CA THR A 810 -0.89 -33.20 16.75
C THR A 810 0.14 -33.14 15.61
N GLY A 811 1.13 -32.26 15.73
CA GLY A 811 2.14 -32.03 14.69
C GLY A 811 1.70 -31.11 13.54
N GLU A 812 0.53 -30.49 13.61
CA GLU A 812 0.09 -29.45 12.68
C GLU A 812 0.35 -28.05 13.25
N TYR A 813 0.75 -27.16 12.36
CA TYR A 813 1.20 -25.81 12.72
C TYR A 813 0.41 -24.73 11.99
N ARG A 814 0.30 -23.58 12.64
CA ARG A 814 -0.20 -22.33 12.10
C ARG A 814 0.96 -21.34 11.90
N PHE A 815 0.95 -20.62 10.79
CA PHE A 815 1.86 -19.49 10.57
C PHE A 815 1.41 -18.26 11.37
N VAL A 816 2.34 -17.66 12.14
CA VAL A 816 2.07 -16.51 13.03
C VAL A 816 2.68 -15.20 12.48
N GLY A 817 3.74 -15.30 11.68
CA GLY A 817 4.43 -14.18 11.05
C GLY A 817 5.92 -14.45 10.83
N ASP A 818 6.60 -13.51 10.16
CA ASP A 818 8.06 -13.48 10.11
C ASP A 818 8.68 -12.79 11.34
N VAL A 819 9.98 -13.02 11.55
CA VAL A 819 10.73 -12.39 12.65
C VAL A 819 12.09 -11.89 12.20
N TYR A 820 12.56 -10.81 12.84
CA TYR A 820 13.98 -10.54 12.96
C TYR A 820 14.50 -11.29 14.19
N LEU A 821 15.32 -12.32 13.99
CA LEU A 821 16.12 -12.93 15.06
C LEU A 821 17.57 -12.49 14.88
N ASN A 822 18.16 -11.89 15.92
CA ASN A 822 19.52 -11.37 15.83
C ASN A 822 20.50 -12.49 15.44
N GLU A 823 21.49 -12.19 14.60
CA GLU A 823 22.50 -13.13 14.07
C GLU A 823 22.00 -14.24 13.12
N TYR A 824 20.70 -14.52 13.02
CA TYR A 824 20.15 -15.62 12.18
C TYR A 824 19.59 -15.19 10.82
N MET A 825 19.55 -13.89 10.52
CA MET A 825 18.98 -13.35 9.27
C MET A 825 19.78 -13.64 8.00
N HIS A 826 20.99 -14.20 8.12
CA HIS A 826 21.94 -14.39 7.01
C HIS A 826 22.66 -15.75 7.09
N GLY A 827 21.96 -16.83 6.74
CA GLY A 827 22.54 -18.16 6.52
C GLY A 827 23.05 -18.93 7.74
N ARG A 828 23.12 -18.33 8.93
CA ARG A 828 23.71 -18.95 10.13
C ARG A 828 23.13 -20.32 10.47
N ALA A 829 21.80 -20.47 10.45
CA ALA A 829 21.13 -21.75 10.72
C ALA A 829 21.62 -22.85 9.76
N VAL A 830 21.78 -22.51 8.47
CA VAL A 830 22.27 -23.44 7.45
C VAL A 830 23.75 -23.78 7.65
N ALA A 831 24.56 -22.83 8.10
CA ALA A 831 25.95 -23.10 8.49
C ALA A 831 26.01 -24.02 9.73
N GLU A 832 25.14 -23.84 10.72
CA GLU A 832 25.06 -24.71 11.91
C GLU A 832 24.64 -26.15 11.54
N VAL A 833 23.72 -26.34 10.59
CA VAL A 833 23.40 -27.67 10.01
C VAL A 833 24.62 -28.29 9.32
N VAL A 834 25.37 -27.52 8.52
CA VAL A 834 26.58 -28.04 7.84
C VAL A 834 27.67 -28.46 8.83
N HIS A 835 27.72 -27.87 10.02
CA HIS A 835 28.63 -28.27 11.10
C HIS A 835 28.02 -29.30 12.07
N GLY A 836 26.86 -29.90 11.75
CA GLY A 836 26.22 -30.92 12.60
C GLY A 836 25.69 -30.41 13.94
N LYS A 837 25.46 -29.10 14.09
CA LYS A 837 24.94 -28.48 15.33
C LYS A 837 23.40 -28.39 15.38
N ARG A 838 22.74 -28.50 14.22
CA ARG A 838 21.27 -28.47 14.07
C ARG A 838 20.87 -29.45 12.97
N GLU A 839 19.61 -29.86 12.97
CA GLU A 839 19.04 -30.76 11.98
C GLU A 839 17.94 -30.06 11.16
N VAL A 840 17.56 -30.67 10.03
CA VAL A 840 16.44 -30.21 9.18
C VAL A 840 15.24 -31.10 9.46
N MET A 841 14.16 -30.49 9.93
CA MET A 841 12.92 -31.18 10.31
C MET A 841 11.79 -30.81 9.34
N LYS A 842 10.74 -31.62 9.31
CA LYS A 842 9.51 -31.38 8.54
C LYS A 842 8.44 -30.73 9.41
N TYR A 843 7.73 -29.76 8.84
CA TYR A 843 6.60 -29.07 9.47
C TYR A 843 5.40 -29.04 8.53
N LEU A 844 4.19 -29.21 9.08
CA LEU A 844 2.94 -29.21 8.32
C LEU A 844 2.11 -27.97 8.66
N LEU A 845 2.05 -27.01 7.74
CA LEU A 845 1.20 -25.81 7.86
C LEU A 845 -0.21 -26.09 7.34
N HIS A 846 -1.21 -25.48 7.96
CA HIS A 846 -2.65 -25.58 7.62
C HIS A 846 -3.36 -24.23 7.56
#